data_AF-A0A7T4YIF7-F1
#
_entry.id   AF-A0A7T4YIF7-F1
#
_cell.length_a   1.000
_cell.length_b   1.000
_cell.length_c   1.000
_cell.angle_alpha   90.00
_cell.angle_beta   90.00
_cell.angle_gamma   90.00
#
_symmetry.space_group_name_H-M   'P 1'
#
loop_
_entity.id
_entity.type
_entity.pdbx_description
1 polymer ?
#
loop_
_entity_poly.entity_id
_entity_poly.type
_entity_poly.pdbx_seq_one_letter_code
_entity_poly.pdbx_strand_id
1 'polypeptide(L)'
;MRQFQKHLTYFTSTAFCSLCFVSSASAGFIGTTGNWVYDSSDVGTKYKNIAPGTSAKVHGSIPNVGDRVHFGSNNMYWLSNTGSGNNTVTYTGKTYLHTHVKSGLPFYAISFGHLTNDTPELTINLTNSANNNTAEVLEVRFQESSLSNKNREVGLIRNAGGNIRFNGDILGTLSTLNYFGDAYTIRALKSDYSDPDNSGNITVDGNITGTVSAKGHRFVRAFYAQSDIKINGDISSDAVVEAFSEDYAIALQSSRDVIIEGDIAGNIEADSVRTRGIHGSRNVTISNGISGTINAIGTSYAYGISGSNININGELSGTIYAENTGDSAYGIYAYDSLNISNITGTIKALKNSNQAATAIAVKNTSTSNDSITLGNGANIIGDIDLSGNTADGGDTISLTGQGTFSYDMYNVENLNIVADYTAYHNWHLNLANAPNANRNSFKNITIDRSTVYINSNIKTQNFNMLSGNLHYNLADLNDEITIVATQDANVSGTIVIAKDENTNYELGDIYTLIDSENLTGTLYTTLNEVDYNHAFALLFDQYGNDDVTARVSLYGDLNLDDVVDETDVDIFISNYQQPGTWVDGDFDGRGWIDFTDLLLLKRNYVPNNKSSQISKFMTSLDSYTYSMSRSVSSIPEPTSLALLGLSSLIMIRRRN
;
A
#
# COMPACT_ATOMS: atom_id res chain seq x y z
N MET A 1 11.82 -45.94 -50.72
CA MET A 1 12.27 -47.02 -51.60
C MET A 1 11.06 -47.85 -52.06
N ARG A 2 10.40 -47.43 -53.15
CA ARG A 2 9.70 -48.25 -54.17
C ARG A 2 9.02 -47.29 -55.14
N GLN A 3 9.61 -47.22 -56.33
CA GLN A 3 9.10 -46.55 -57.52
C GLN A 3 7.93 -47.34 -58.11
N PHE A 4 7.02 -46.65 -58.82
CA PHE A 4 6.50 -47.16 -60.08
C PHE A 4 6.25 -46.00 -61.06
N GLN A 5 6.79 -46.16 -62.26
CA GLN A 5 6.85 -45.22 -63.37
C GLN A 5 6.09 -45.83 -64.56
N LYS A 6 5.36 -45.02 -65.35
CA LYS A 6 5.04 -45.15 -66.80
C LYS A 6 4.10 -43.98 -67.19
N HIS A 7 4.52 -42.90 -67.85
CA HIS A 7 4.78 -42.67 -69.29
C HIS A 7 3.59 -42.91 -70.25
N LEU A 8 3.01 -41.83 -70.81
CA LEU A 8 3.03 -41.51 -72.25
C LEU A 8 2.51 -40.08 -72.54
N THR A 9 2.76 -39.57 -73.75
CA THR A 9 3.09 -38.18 -74.09
C THR A 9 2.18 -37.57 -75.18
N TYR A 10 2.06 -36.23 -75.16
CA TYR A 10 1.72 -35.23 -76.22
C TYR A 10 0.38 -35.26 -76.99
N PHE A 11 -0.36 -34.14 -76.93
CA PHE A 11 -0.61 -33.27 -78.09
C PHE A 11 -0.97 -31.83 -77.66
N THR A 12 -0.48 -30.86 -78.43
CA THR A 12 -0.60 -29.40 -78.28
C THR A 12 -1.94 -28.87 -78.81
N SER A 13 -2.47 -27.81 -78.20
CA SER A 13 -3.40 -26.87 -78.84
C SER A 13 -3.52 -25.59 -78.01
N THR A 14 -3.14 -24.49 -78.64
CA THR A 14 -3.24 -23.09 -78.22
C THR A 14 -4.67 -22.62 -78.06
N ALA A 15 -5.00 -22.00 -76.92
CA ALA A 15 -6.14 -21.10 -76.80
C ALA A 15 -5.77 -19.89 -75.95
N PHE A 16 -5.76 -18.73 -76.60
CA PHE A 16 -5.75 -17.39 -76.00
C PHE A 16 -6.87 -17.28 -74.95
N CYS A 17 -6.52 -16.98 -73.70
CA CYS A 17 -7.49 -16.55 -72.68
C CYS A 17 -7.04 -15.20 -72.13
N SER A 18 -7.64 -14.15 -72.70
CA SER A 18 -7.73 -12.82 -72.11
C SER A 18 -8.86 -12.81 -71.07
N LEU A 19 -8.79 -11.89 -70.08
CA LEU A 19 -9.72 -11.66 -68.93
C LEU A 19 -9.40 -12.52 -67.68
N CYS A 20 -9.24 -12.02 -66.45
CA CYS A 20 -9.46 -10.71 -65.83
C CYS A 20 -8.43 -10.52 -64.69
N PHE A 21 -7.55 -9.52 -64.77
CA PHE A 21 -6.95 -8.95 -63.56
C PHE A 21 -8.00 -8.03 -62.93
N VAL A 22 -8.69 -8.50 -61.89
CA VAL A 22 -9.40 -7.59 -60.99
C VAL A 22 -8.35 -6.96 -60.09
N SER A 23 -7.68 -5.92 -60.59
CA SER A 23 -6.97 -5.00 -59.70
C SER A 23 -8.04 -4.33 -58.84
N SER A 24 -8.12 -4.70 -57.56
CA SER A 24 -8.75 -3.86 -56.57
C SER A 24 -7.88 -2.61 -56.44
N ALA A 25 -8.11 -1.64 -57.32
CA ALA A 25 -7.54 -0.32 -57.21
C ALA A 25 -8.06 0.31 -55.91
N SER A 26 -7.25 0.29 -54.85
CA SER A 26 -7.39 1.27 -53.78
C SER A 26 -6.99 2.62 -54.38
N ALA A 27 -7.99 3.44 -54.71
CA ALA A 27 -7.77 4.84 -55.04
C ALA A 27 -7.30 5.57 -53.76
N GLY A 28 -6.02 5.47 -53.46
CA GLY A 28 -5.36 6.30 -52.45
C GLY A 28 -5.02 7.65 -53.07
N PHE A 29 -5.72 8.71 -52.67
CA PHE A 29 -5.32 10.06 -53.03
C PHE A 29 -4.04 10.42 -52.26
N ILE A 30 -2.93 10.56 -52.99
CA ILE A 30 -1.67 11.11 -52.49
C ILE A 30 -1.81 12.63 -52.55
N GLY A 31 -2.26 13.24 -51.45
CA GLY A 31 -2.32 14.69 -51.31
C GLY A 31 -0.98 15.24 -50.81
N THR A 32 -0.46 16.27 -51.48
CA THR A 32 0.69 17.06 -51.03
C THR A 32 0.36 17.85 -49.75
N THR A 33 1.42 18.28 -49.07
CA THR A 33 1.47 19.01 -47.80
C THR A 33 0.37 20.08 -47.61
N GLY A 34 -0.23 20.16 -46.42
CA GLY A 34 -1.23 21.18 -46.06
C GLY A 34 -2.09 20.81 -44.84
N ASN A 35 -2.52 21.83 -44.06
CA ASN A 35 -3.39 21.71 -42.86
C ASN A 35 -4.74 21.08 -43.20
N TRP A 36 -5.29 20.27 -42.28
CA TRP A 36 -6.67 19.78 -42.37
C TRP A 36 -7.62 20.77 -41.71
N VAL A 37 -8.70 21.13 -42.40
CA VAL A 37 -9.89 21.76 -41.82
C VAL A 37 -11.07 20.85 -42.14
N TYR A 38 -11.67 20.24 -41.13
CA TYR A 38 -12.94 19.53 -41.27
C TYR A 38 -14.08 20.54 -41.09
N ASP A 39 -15.06 20.54 -41.99
CA ASP A 39 -16.33 21.23 -41.79
C ASP A 39 -17.51 20.24 -41.86
N SER A 40 -18.72 20.74 -41.57
CA SER A 40 -19.94 19.92 -41.54
C SER A 40 -20.39 19.39 -42.90
N SER A 41 -19.76 19.80 -44.01
CA SER A 41 -20.09 19.37 -45.38
C SER A 41 -19.30 18.15 -45.85
N ASP A 42 -18.25 17.76 -45.11
CA ASP A 42 -17.40 16.63 -45.45
C ASP A 42 -18.05 15.28 -45.09
N VAL A 43 -18.70 14.64 -46.07
CA VAL A 43 -19.25 13.28 -45.98
C VAL A 43 -18.35 12.24 -46.67
N GLY A 44 -18.18 11.06 -46.05
CA GLY A 44 -17.41 9.94 -46.60
C GLY A 44 -16.03 9.71 -45.96
N THR A 45 -15.40 8.57 -46.25
CA THR A 45 -14.10 8.23 -45.65
C THR A 45 -12.92 8.81 -46.41
N LYS A 46 -12.09 9.62 -45.76
CA LYS A 46 -10.88 10.22 -46.34
C LYS A 46 -9.60 9.60 -45.75
N TYR A 47 -8.60 9.35 -46.59
CA TYR A 47 -7.24 8.94 -46.20
C TYR A 47 -6.25 10.01 -46.63
N LYS A 48 -5.20 10.24 -45.84
CA LYS A 48 -4.03 11.01 -46.27
C LYS A 48 -2.77 10.38 -45.70
N ASN A 49 -1.83 10.06 -46.58
CA ASN A 49 -0.49 9.70 -46.16
C ASN A 49 0.23 10.96 -45.69
N ILE A 50 0.79 10.92 -44.48
CA ILE A 50 1.68 11.96 -43.99
C ILE A 50 3.09 11.57 -44.41
N ALA A 51 3.82 12.47 -45.09
CA ALA A 51 5.21 12.20 -45.46
C ALA A 51 6.12 12.31 -44.21
N PRO A 52 7.19 11.51 -44.08
CA PRO A 52 8.11 11.62 -42.95
C PRO A 52 8.70 13.03 -42.78
N GLY A 53 8.88 13.47 -41.53
CA GLY A 53 9.40 14.80 -41.22
C GLY A 53 8.40 15.94 -41.45
N THR A 54 7.13 15.64 -41.76
CA THR A 54 6.08 16.66 -41.92
C THR A 54 5.19 16.73 -40.68
N SER A 55 4.58 17.91 -40.45
CA SER A 55 3.56 18.08 -39.43
C SER A 55 2.17 18.05 -40.05
N ALA A 56 1.23 17.41 -39.36
CA ALA A 56 -0.18 17.49 -39.69
C ALA A 56 -0.91 18.20 -38.55
N LYS A 57 -1.56 19.33 -38.87
CA LYS A 57 -2.54 19.96 -37.98
C LYS A 57 -3.92 19.48 -38.37
N VAL A 58 -4.65 18.91 -37.40
CA VAL A 58 -6.07 18.59 -37.54
C VAL A 58 -6.87 19.67 -36.82
N HIS A 59 -7.44 20.61 -37.58
CA HIS A 59 -8.38 21.61 -37.08
C HIS A 59 -9.81 21.18 -37.44
N GLY A 60 -10.71 21.21 -36.46
CA GLY A 60 -12.15 21.12 -36.68
C GLY A 60 -12.89 20.93 -35.37
N SER A 61 -13.76 21.88 -35.00
CA SER A 61 -14.91 21.52 -34.17
C SER A 61 -15.94 20.96 -35.13
N ILE A 62 -16.48 19.76 -34.93
CA ILE A 62 -17.68 19.33 -35.65
C ILE A 62 -18.87 19.76 -34.77
N PRO A 63 -19.46 20.95 -34.97
CA PRO A 63 -20.49 21.45 -34.09
C PRO A 63 -21.82 20.77 -34.49
N ASN A 64 -22.53 20.18 -33.53
CA ASN A 64 -23.89 19.68 -33.74
C ASN A 64 -24.06 18.60 -34.84
N VAL A 65 -23.36 17.47 -34.74
CA VAL A 65 -23.83 16.27 -35.45
C VAL A 65 -24.36 15.26 -34.46
N GLY A 66 -25.68 15.06 -34.51
CA GLY A 66 -26.31 13.82 -34.09
C GLY A 66 -25.92 12.62 -34.98
N ASP A 67 -25.02 12.80 -35.97
CA ASP A 67 -24.61 11.77 -36.92
C ASP A 67 -23.12 11.43 -36.86
N ARG A 68 -22.89 10.13 -36.84
CA ARG A 68 -21.63 9.42 -36.66
C ARG A 68 -20.80 9.50 -37.95
N VAL A 69 -19.50 9.80 -37.87
CA VAL A 69 -18.60 9.65 -39.02
C VAL A 69 -18.39 8.15 -39.28
N HIS A 70 -19.03 7.59 -40.30
CA HIS A 70 -18.87 6.17 -40.66
C HIS A 70 -17.64 5.95 -41.56
N PHE A 71 -16.72 5.10 -41.12
CA PHE A 71 -15.59 4.64 -41.93
C PHE A 71 -15.96 3.33 -42.65
N GLY A 72 -15.75 3.26 -43.97
CA GLY A 72 -15.96 2.05 -44.75
C GLY A 72 -14.97 0.93 -44.39
N SER A 73 -15.43 -0.32 -44.42
CA SER A 73 -14.83 -1.53 -43.82
C SER A 73 -13.41 -1.95 -44.24
N ASN A 74 -12.76 -1.26 -45.18
CA ASN A 74 -11.57 -1.78 -45.86
C ASN A 74 -10.27 -1.02 -45.56
N ASN A 75 -10.30 0.02 -44.73
CA ASN A 75 -9.09 0.75 -44.40
C ASN A 75 -8.93 0.85 -42.89
N MET A 76 -7.69 0.61 -42.44
CA MET A 76 -7.40 0.21 -41.06
C MET A 76 -6.90 1.35 -40.18
N TYR A 77 -6.64 2.53 -40.76
CA TYR A 77 -5.99 3.65 -40.08
C TYR A 77 -6.65 4.97 -40.47
N TRP A 78 -6.82 5.87 -39.50
CA TRP A 78 -7.30 7.23 -39.76
C TRP A 78 -6.15 8.17 -40.13
N LEU A 79 -5.00 8.03 -39.44
CA LEU A 79 -3.73 8.65 -39.82
C LEU A 79 -2.63 7.58 -39.86
N SER A 80 -1.94 7.47 -41.00
CA SER A 80 -0.76 6.60 -41.14
C SER A 80 0.41 7.31 -41.81
N ASN A 81 1.60 6.97 -41.35
CA ASN A 81 2.85 7.25 -42.05
C ASN A 81 3.67 5.97 -42.08
N THR A 82 4.10 5.59 -43.28
CA THR A 82 4.89 4.39 -43.56
C THR A 82 6.35 4.70 -43.91
N GLY A 83 6.85 5.90 -43.67
CA GLY A 83 8.24 6.27 -43.95
C GLY A 83 9.04 6.61 -42.70
N SER A 84 10.37 6.64 -42.83
CA SER A 84 11.29 6.89 -41.72
C SER A 84 11.49 8.38 -41.45
N GLY A 85 11.26 8.80 -40.19
CA GLY A 85 11.44 10.17 -39.74
C GLY A 85 10.51 10.52 -38.59
N ASN A 86 10.87 11.55 -37.83
CA ASN A 86 10.02 12.06 -36.74
C ASN A 86 8.76 12.70 -37.33
N ASN A 87 7.64 12.47 -36.66
CA ASN A 87 6.35 13.01 -37.06
C ASN A 87 5.75 13.80 -35.90
N THR A 88 5.18 14.95 -36.22
CA THR A 88 4.46 15.75 -35.24
C THR A 88 2.99 15.83 -35.63
N VAL A 89 2.12 15.33 -34.76
CA VAL A 89 0.67 15.49 -34.90
C VAL A 89 0.23 16.52 -33.87
N THR A 90 -0.40 17.60 -34.32
CA THR A 90 -0.96 18.63 -33.44
C THR A 90 -2.47 18.56 -33.46
N TYR A 91 -3.05 18.32 -32.29
CA TYR A 91 -4.50 18.32 -32.07
C TYR A 91 -4.93 19.63 -31.42
N THR A 92 -6.05 20.16 -31.92
CA THR A 92 -6.63 21.45 -31.51
C THR A 92 -8.16 21.33 -31.65
N GLY A 93 -8.88 21.36 -30.52
CA GLY A 93 -10.34 21.21 -30.46
C GLY A 93 -10.83 19.80 -30.06
N LYS A 94 -12.16 19.59 -30.07
CA LYS A 94 -12.81 18.30 -29.70
C LYS A 94 -12.97 17.39 -30.92
N THR A 95 -12.58 16.11 -30.81
CA THR A 95 -12.62 15.15 -31.94
C THR A 95 -13.18 13.79 -31.53
N TYR A 96 -14.45 13.51 -31.86
CA TYR A 96 -15.06 12.19 -31.62
C TYR A 96 -14.87 11.26 -32.84
N LEU A 97 -14.33 10.05 -32.62
CA LEU A 97 -14.12 9.06 -33.67
C LEU A 97 -14.90 7.76 -33.40
N HIS A 98 -16.09 7.62 -34.00
CA HIS A 98 -16.84 6.37 -33.96
C HIS A 98 -16.52 5.56 -35.23
N THR A 99 -16.07 4.30 -35.12
CA THR A 99 -15.80 3.45 -36.29
C THR A 99 -16.46 2.08 -36.19
N HIS A 100 -16.91 1.55 -37.34
CA HIS A 100 -17.41 0.19 -37.47
C HIS A 100 -16.42 -0.63 -38.31
N VAL A 101 -15.52 -1.36 -37.66
CA VAL A 101 -14.55 -2.21 -38.36
C VAL A 101 -15.14 -3.58 -38.64
N LYS A 102 -15.30 -3.95 -39.91
CA LYS A 102 -15.80 -5.29 -40.32
C LYS A 102 -14.68 -6.32 -40.57
N SER A 103 -13.41 -5.94 -40.49
CA SER A 103 -12.26 -6.77 -40.92
C SER A 103 -11.46 -7.33 -39.75
N GLY A 104 -11.09 -8.62 -39.80
CA GLY A 104 -10.25 -9.35 -38.83
C GLY A 104 -8.79 -8.89 -38.68
N LEU A 105 -8.48 -7.65 -39.02
CA LEU A 105 -7.14 -7.06 -38.94
C LEU A 105 -7.07 -6.08 -37.77
N PRO A 106 -5.87 -5.81 -37.22
CA PRO A 106 -5.71 -4.79 -36.19
C PRO A 106 -6.19 -3.42 -36.67
N PHE A 107 -6.89 -2.68 -35.80
CA PHE A 107 -7.30 -1.31 -36.09
C PHE A 107 -6.67 -0.34 -35.10
N TYR A 108 -6.14 0.76 -35.61
CA TYR A 108 -5.66 1.88 -34.79
C TYR A 108 -6.13 3.20 -35.38
N ALA A 109 -6.63 4.11 -34.54
CA ALA A 109 -6.98 5.45 -35.03
C ALA A 109 -5.74 6.16 -35.57
N ILE A 110 -4.65 6.12 -34.81
CA ILE A 110 -3.37 6.71 -35.17
C ILE A 110 -2.34 5.58 -35.19
N SER A 111 -1.74 5.28 -36.34
CA SER A 111 -0.68 4.27 -36.46
C SER A 111 0.50 4.80 -37.25
N PHE A 112 1.64 4.97 -36.58
CA PHE A 112 2.92 5.30 -37.20
C PHE A 112 3.86 4.10 -37.12
N GLY A 113 4.89 4.10 -37.96
CA GLY A 113 5.98 3.14 -37.86
C GLY A 113 6.39 2.48 -39.17
N HIS A 114 7.68 2.14 -39.28
CA HIS A 114 8.27 1.36 -40.37
C HIS A 114 9.20 0.28 -39.76
N LEU A 115 9.29 -0.88 -40.40
CA LEU A 115 10.28 -1.95 -40.12
C LEU A 115 11.75 -1.59 -40.48
N THR A 116 12.12 -0.31 -40.57
CA THR A 116 13.53 0.08 -40.89
C THR A 116 14.34 0.32 -39.59
N ASN A 117 15.66 0.52 -39.72
CA ASN A 117 16.58 0.70 -38.58
C ASN A 117 16.43 2.05 -37.85
N ASP A 118 15.55 2.93 -38.33
CA ASP A 118 15.34 4.24 -37.72
C ASP A 118 14.36 4.09 -36.55
N THR A 119 14.52 4.89 -35.48
CA THR A 119 13.64 4.93 -34.32
C THR A 119 12.74 6.17 -34.41
N PRO A 120 11.65 6.16 -35.20
CA PRO A 120 10.83 7.34 -35.40
C PRO A 120 10.16 7.78 -34.09
N GLU A 121 10.25 9.06 -33.76
CA GLU A 121 9.46 9.65 -32.68
C GLU A 121 8.12 10.18 -33.24
N LEU A 122 7.01 9.74 -32.65
CA LEU A 122 5.70 10.33 -32.83
C LEU A 122 5.48 11.34 -31.70
N THR A 123 5.66 12.62 -32.00
CA THR A 123 5.36 13.71 -31.08
C THR A 123 3.89 14.12 -31.23
N ILE A 124 3.14 14.07 -30.14
CA ILE A 124 1.76 14.54 -30.06
C ILE A 124 1.77 15.84 -29.27
N ASN A 125 1.49 16.94 -29.97
CA ASN A 125 1.30 18.24 -29.33
C ASN A 125 -0.20 18.41 -29.06
N LEU A 126 -0.57 18.44 -27.78
CA LEU A 126 -1.92 18.78 -27.34
C LEU A 126 -1.93 20.28 -27.02
N THR A 127 -2.08 21.12 -28.04
CA THR A 127 -2.08 22.57 -27.85
C THR A 127 -3.50 23.08 -27.63
N ASN A 128 -3.73 23.71 -26.48
CA ASN A 128 -4.97 24.41 -26.19
C ASN A 128 -4.92 25.82 -26.78
N SER A 129 -5.81 26.18 -27.71
CA SER A 129 -5.72 27.45 -28.44
C SER A 129 -6.36 28.65 -27.74
N ALA A 130 -7.08 28.50 -26.62
CA ALA A 130 -7.65 29.63 -25.88
C ALA A 130 -8.22 29.20 -24.52
N ASN A 131 -7.48 29.36 -23.42
CA ASN A 131 -7.94 29.45 -22.01
C ASN A 131 -9.08 28.51 -21.50
N ASN A 132 -9.48 27.48 -22.25
CA ASN A 132 -10.55 26.54 -21.93
C ASN A 132 -9.89 25.18 -21.78
N ASN A 133 -9.69 24.75 -20.54
CA ASN A 133 -8.83 23.64 -20.11
C ASN A 133 -9.18 22.21 -20.61
N THR A 134 -9.76 22.03 -21.80
CA THR A 134 -10.09 20.69 -22.30
C THR A 134 -9.75 20.50 -23.78
N ALA A 135 -8.64 19.81 -24.06
CA ALA A 135 -8.52 19.04 -25.30
C ALA A 135 -9.40 17.79 -25.13
N GLU A 136 -10.71 17.97 -25.30
CA GLU A 136 -11.68 16.98 -24.84
C GLU A 136 -11.95 15.90 -25.90
N VAL A 137 -11.62 14.68 -25.48
CA VAL A 137 -12.12 13.39 -25.93
C VAL A 137 -11.65 12.94 -27.32
N LEU A 138 -10.68 12.02 -27.35
CA LEU A 138 -10.52 11.09 -28.46
C LEU A 138 -11.00 9.71 -27.98
N GLU A 139 -12.28 9.47 -28.16
CA GLU A 139 -12.93 8.21 -27.81
C GLU A 139 -13.15 7.39 -29.08
N VAL A 140 -12.71 6.13 -29.06
CA VAL A 140 -12.98 5.16 -30.12
C VAL A 140 -13.81 4.00 -29.57
N ARG A 141 -15.09 3.99 -29.94
CA ARG A 141 -16.05 2.92 -29.62
C ARG A 141 -16.24 1.99 -30.81
N PHE A 142 -16.34 0.70 -30.54
CA PHE A 142 -16.72 -0.34 -31.50
C PHE A 142 -18.04 -0.97 -31.07
N GLN A 143 -19.02 -1.04 -31.99
CA GLN A 143 -20.31 -1.67 -31.70
C GLN A 143 -20.29 -3.18 -31.92
N GLU A 144 -21.09 -3.87 -31.11
CA GLU A 144 -21.20 -5.33 -30.96
C GLU A 144 -21.73 -6.08 -32.20
N SER A 145 -22.26 -5.38 -33.21
CA SER A 145 -23.41 -5.90 -33.96
C SER A 145 -23.18 -6.92 -35.08
N SER A 146 -22.01 -7.58 -35.26
CA SER A 146 -21.89 -8.70 -36.24
C SER A 146 -20.54 -9.44 -36.35
N LEU A 147 -19.54 -9.16 -35.50
CA LEU A 147 -18.19 -9.69 -35.75
C LEU A 147 -18.03 -11.13 -35.24
N SER A 148 -17.84 -12.05 -36.18
CA SER A 148 -17.34 -13.40 -35.87
C SER A 148 -15.86 -13.33 -35.44
N ASN A 149 -15.58 -13.43 -34.13
CA ASN A 149 -14.32 -13.86 -33.47
C ASN A 149 -12.94 -13.42 -34.04
N LYS A 150 -12.81 -12.36 -34.85
CA LYS A 150 -11.59 -12.16 -35.67
C LYS A 150 -10.81 -10.86 -35.48
N ASN A 151 -11.32 -9.85 -34.78
CA ASN A 151 -10.52 -8.64 -34.54
C ASN A 151 -9.65 -8.84 -33.31
N ARG A 152 -8.41 -9.28 -33.53
CA ARG A 152 -7.49 -9.61 -32.44
C ARG A 152 -7.04 -8.40 -31.63
N GLU A 153 -7.02 -7.21 -32.23
CA GLU A 153 -6.37 -6.06 -31.62
C GLU A 153 -6.97 -4.73 -32.09
N VAL A 154 -7.23 -3.83 -31.14
CA VAL A 154 -7.75 -2.48 -31.36
C VAL A 154 -6.97 -1.51 -30.49
N GLY A 155 -6.66 -0.34 -31.03
CA GLY A 155 -6.11 0.73 -30.19
C GLY A 155 -6.37 2.13 -30.68
N LEU A 156 -6.01 3.11 -29.86
CA LEU A 156 -6.13 4.51 -30.21
C LEU A 156 -4.85 5.01 -30.89
N ILE A 157 -3.72 4.87 -30.20
CA ILE A 157 -2.42 5.39 -30.66
C ILE A 157 -1.41 4.25 -30.67
N ARG A 158 -0.79 4.04 -31.83
CA ARG A 158 0.30 3.08 -32.02
C ARG A 158 1.48 3.70 -32.74
N ASN A 159 2.68 3.44 -32.23
CA ASN A 159 3.91 3.63 -32.99
C ASN A 159 4.68 2.29 -33.05
N ALA A 160 4.80 1.73 -34.25
CA ALA A 160 5.49 0.48 -34.50
C ALA A 160 6.96 0.75 -34.84
N GLY A 161 7.87 0.39 -33.94
CA GLY A 161 9.29 0.60 -34.16
C GLY A 161 9.84 1.93 -33.62
N GLY A 162 9.03 2.69 -32.89
CA GLY A 162 9.34 4.07 -32.53
C GLY A 162 8.82 4.48 -31.15
N ASN A 163 9.13 5.71 -30.77
CA ASN A 163 8.74 6.30 -29.49
C ASN A 163 7.45 7.11 -29.65
N ILE A 164 6.64 7.19 -28.60
CA ILE A 164 5.50 8.12 -28.53
C ILE A 164 5.85 9.16 -27.47
N ARG A 165 5.76 10.44 -27.84
CA ARG A 165 6.00 11.55 -26.93
C ARG A 165 4.81 12.50 -26.92
N PHE A 166 4.18 12.69 -25.76
CA PHE A 166 3.21 13.76 -25.54
C PHE A 166 3.99 14.98 -25.03
N ASN A 167 4.11 16.00 -25.86
CA ASN A 167 4.86 17.21 -25.55
C ASN A 167 3.96 18.19 -24.78
N GLY A 168 3.66 17.83 -23.53
CA GLY A 168 2.78 18.54 -22.61
C GLY A 168 1.84 17.60 -21.87
N ASP A 169 0.76 18.17 -21.32
CA ASP A 169 -0.23 17.44 -20.54
C ASP A 169 -1.15 16.58 -21.44
N ILE A 170 -1.58 15.43 -20.93
CA ILE A 170 -2.74 14.69 -21.45
C ILE A 170 -3.99 15.21 -20.73
N LEU A 171 -4.74 16.06 -21.43
CA LEU A 171 -6.01 16.61 -20.97
C LEU A 171 -7.19 15.79 -21.55
N GLY A 172 -8.29 15.65 -20.80
CA GLY A 172 -9.53 15.02 -21.28
C GLY A 172 -9.49 13.49 -21.39
N THR A 173 -10.43 12.89 -22.14
CA THR A 173 -10.58 11.43 -22.21
C THR A 173 -9.91 10.81 -23.45
N LEU A 174 -8.99 9.87 -23.26
CA LEU A 174 -8.52 8.94 -24.27
C LEU A 174 -9.13 7.58 -23.94
N SER A 175 -10.03 7.06 -24.78
CA SER A 175 -10.75 5.82 -24.48
C SER A 175 -10.79 4.87 -25.66
N THR A 176 -10.46 3.60 -25.39
CA THR A 176 -10.54 2.49 -26.35
C THR A 176 -11.47 1.41 -25.81
N LEU A 177 -12.42 0.95 -26.60
CA LEU A 177 -13.35 -0.11 -26.23
C LEU A 177 -13.38 -1.22 -27.29
N ASN A 178 -12.93 -2.43 -26.96
CA ASN A 178 -12.90 -3.59 -27.86
C ASN A 178 -13.48 -4.86 -27.22
N TYR A 179 -14.77 -5.12 -27.46
CA TYR A 179 -15.49 -6.29 -26.92
C TYR A 179 -14.94 -7.67 -27.33
N PHE A 180 -14.01 -7.79 -28.29
CA PHE A 180 -13.68 -9.10 -28.89
C PHE A 180 -12.20 -9.50 -28.83
N GLY A 181 -11.31 -8.63 -28.35
CA GLY A 181 -9.88 -8.90 -28.42
C GLY A 181 -9.03 -8.01 -27.52
N ASP A 182 -7.81 -7.75 -27.97
CA ASP A 182 -6.86 -6.91 -27.26
C ASP A 182 -7.22 -5.44 -27.45
N ALA A 183 -7.11 -4.64 -26.39
CA ALA A 183 -7.38 -3.21 -26.42
C ALA A 183 -6.17 -2.43 -25.90
N TYR A 184 -5.71 -1.45 -26.67
CA TYR A 184 -4.58 -0.60 -26.27
C TYR A 184 -4.90 0.87 -26.50
N THR A 185 -4.94 1.70 -25.46
CA THR A 185 -5.14 3.13 -25.69
C THR A 185 -3.89 3.77 -26.24
N ILE A 186 -2.74 3.59 -25.59
CA ILE A 186 -1.45 4.08 -26.10
C ILE A 186 -0.46 2.92 -26.15
N ARG A 187 0.12 2.68 -27.32
CA ARG A 187 1.02 1.55 -27.57
C ARG A 187 2.29 1.94 -28.34
N ALA A 188 3.44 1.86 -27.69
CA ALA A 188 4.74 1.98 -28.34
C ALA A 188 5.41 0.61 -28.46
N LEU A 189 5.76 0.23 -29.68
CA LEU A 189 6.47 -1.01 -29.97
C LEU A 189 7.89 -0.71 -30.39
N LYS A 190 8.82 -1.53 -29.92
CA LYS A 190 10.20 -1.61 -30.37
C LYS A 190 10.26 -2.13 -31.82
N SER A 191 11.28 -1.73 -32.56
CA SER A 191 11.59 -2.29 -33.89
C SER A 191 12.49 -3.51 -33.67
N ASP A 192 12.31 -4.56 -34.48
CA ASP A 192 13.16 -5.74 -34.43
C ASP A 192 14.65 -5.41 -34.68
N TYR A 193 14.92 -4.25 -35.29
CA TYR A 193 16.26 -3.80 -35.69
C TYR A 193 16.80 -2.64 -34.87
N SER A 194 16.00 -2.04 -33.98
CA SER A 194 16.42 -0.89 -33.19
C SER A 194 17.12 -1.31 -31.89
N ASP A 195 18.00 -0.41 -31.44
CA ASP A 195 18.58 -0.48 -30.11
C ASP A 195 17.46 -0.68 -29.05
N PRO A 196 17.54 -1.75 -28.23
CA PRO A 196 16.61 -1.99 -27.13
C PRO A 196 16.40 -0.81 -26.18
N ASP A 197 17.37 0.09 -26.09
CA ASP A 197 17.33 1.24 -25.20
C ASP A 197 16.61 2.47 -25.81
N ASN A 198 16.42 2.53 -27.14
CA ASN A 198 16.03 3.78 -27.82
C ASN A 198 14.70 3.75 -28.58
N SER A 199 13.90 2.69 -28.44
CA SER A 199 12.65 2.54 -29.20
C SER A 199 11.55 1.85 -28.40
N GLY A 200 10.29 2.15 -28.73
CA GLY A 200 9.15 1.60 -28.00
C GLY A 200 8.92 2.27 -26.65
N ASN A 201 9.46 3.49 -26.44
CA ASN A 201 9.21 4.31 -25.26
C ASN A 201 7.89 5.08 -25.39
N ILE A 202 7.23 5.31 -24.26
CA ILE A 202 6.16 6.32 -24.13
C ILE A 202 6.65 7.39 -23.15
N THR A 203 6.62 8.65 -23.57
CA THR A 203 6.96 9.79 -22.71
C THR A 203 5.81 10.79 -22.66
N VAL A 204 5.42 11.22 -21.47
CA VAL A 204 4.51 12.34 -21.23
C VAL A 204 5.30 13.44 -20.55
N ASP A 205 5.51 14.56 -21.24
CA ASP A 205 6.35 15.64 -20.72
C ASP A 205 5.65 16.47 -19.63
N GLY A 206 4.32 16.43 -19.57
CA GLY A 206 3.51 17.11 -18.57
C GLY A 206 2.70 16.15 -17.70
N ASN A 207 1.56 16.65 -17.22
CA ASN A 207 0.64 15.95 -16.34
C ASN A 207 -0.34 15.06 -17.12
N ILE A 208 -0.91 14.06 -16.46
CA ILE A 208 -2.15 13.39 -16.88
C ILE A 208 -3.26 13.93 -15.99
N THR A 209 -4.21 14.66 -16.57
CA THR A 209 -5.33 15.28 -15.82
C THR A 209 -6.72 14.81 -16.25
N GLY A 210 -6.79 13.93 -17.25
CA GLY A 210 -8.03 13.31 -17.67
C GLY A 210 -7.99 11.78 -17.63
N THR A 211 -8.94 11.15 -18.30
CA THR A 211 -9.09 9.70 -18.29
C THR A 211 -8.34 9.04 -19.43
N VAL A 212 -7.48 8.05 -19.17
CA VAL A 212 -6.94 7.15 -20.19
C VAL A 212 -7.45 5.75 -19.92
N SER A 213 -8.48 5.32 -20.65
CA SER A 213 -9.20 4.06 -20.39
C SER A 213 -9.07 3.10 -21.57
N ALA A 214 -8.86 1.83 -21.28
CA ALA A 214 -8.95 0.74 -22.24
C ALA A 214 -9.91 -0.33 -21.69
N LYS A 215 -10.82 -0.80 -22.52
CA LYS A 215 -11.76 -1.89 -22.18
C LYS A 215 -11.72 -2.93 -23.28
N GLY A 216 -11.61 -4.20 -22.95
CA GLY A 216 -11.65 -5.27 -23.93
C GLY A 216 -11.80 -6.65 -23.34
N HIS A 217 -11.40 -7.70 -24.09
CA HIS A 217 -11.67 -9.08 -23.70
C HIS A 217 -10.42 -9.84 -23.23
N ARG A 218 -9.29 -9.71 -23.93
CA ARG A 218 -8.12 -10.57 -23.68
C ARG A 218 -6.94 -9.84 -23.07
N PHE A 219 -6.26 -8.99 -23.83
CA PHE A 219 -5.16 -8.18 -23.31
C PHE A 219 -5.52 -6.70 -23.39
N VAL A 220 -5.75 -6.07 -22.24
CA VAL A 220 -6.23 -4.69 -22.17
C VAL A 220 -5.22 -3.82 -21.45
N ARG A 221 -4.78 -2.74 -22.11
CA ARG A 221 -3.75 -1.84 -21.59
C ARG A 221 -4.07 -0.38 -21.90
N ALA A 222 -4.11 0.47 -20.87
CA ALA A 222 -4.24 1.91 -21.11
C ALA A 222 -2.93 2.45 -21.72
N PHE A 223 -1.80 2.13 -21.08
CA PHE A 223 -0.46 2.38 -21.63
C PHE A 223 0.32 1.07 -21.77
N TYR A 224 0.95 0.88 -22.94
CA TYR A 224 1.85 -0.24 -23.19
C TYR A 224 3.10 0.19 -23.95
N ALA A 225 4.26 0.10 -23.30
CA ALA A 225 5.56 0.32 -23.89
C ALA A 225 6.38 -0.98 -23.90
N GLN A 226 7.01 -1.30 -25.04
CA GLN A 226 8.00 -2.38 -25.10
C GLN A 226 9.38 -1.97 -24.55
N SER A 227 9.61 -0.68 -24.34
CA SER A 227 10.72 -0.15 -23.56
C SER A 227 10.14 0.60 -22.36
N ASP A 228 10.46 1.87 -22.13
CA ASP A 228 10.11 2.58 -20.90
C ASP A 228 8.80 3.37 -21.02
N ILE A 229 8.10 3.54 -19.90
CA ILE A 229 7.08 4.57 -19.72
C ILE A 229 7.65 5.64 -18.82
N LYS A 230 7.67 6.89 -19.28
CA LYS A 230 8.08 8.05 -18.48
C LYS A 230 6.97 9.10 -18.44
N ILE A 231 6.55 9.49 -17.24
CA ILE A 231 5.62 10.61 -17.02
C ILE A 231 6.37 11.64 -16.16
N ASN A 232 6.71 12.78 -16.76
CA ASN A 232 7.50 13.81 -16.07
C ASN A 232 6.65 14.66 -15.10
N GLY A 233 5.32 14.71 -15.31
CA GLY A 233 4.39 15.41 -14.43
C GLY A 233 3.58 14.48 -13.52
N ASP A 234 2.50 15.02 -12.97
CA ASP A 234 1.60 14.33 -12.04
C ASP A 234 0.53 13.51 -12.78
N ILE A 235 0.04 12.46 -12.13
CA ILE A 235 -1.28 11.86 -12.42
C ILE A 235 -2.25 12.49 -11.42
N SER A 236 -2.91 13.58 -11.83
CA SER A 236 -3.69 14.44 -10.91
C SER A 236 -4.94 13.75 -10.34
N SER A 237 -5.56 14.31 -9.30
CA SER A 237 -6.76 13.74 -8.63
C SER A 237 -7.93 13.39 -9.54
N ASP A 238 -8.09 14.12 -10.64
CA ASP A 238 -9.19 13.92 -11.61
C ASP A 238 -8.80 12.91 -12.72
N ALA A 239 -7.54 12.46 -12.74
CA ALA A 239 -7.05 11.52 -13.73
C ALA A 239 -7.40 10.09 -13.34
N VAL A 240 -7.82 9.34 -14.35
CA VAL A 240 -8.24 7.95 -14.20
C VAL A 240 -7.57 7.12 -15.30
N VAL A 241 -6.67 6.21 -14.93
CA VAL A 241 -6.07 5.26 -15.87
C VAL A 241 -6.69 3.89 -15.66
N GLU A 242 -7.45 3.42 -16.64
CA GLU A 242 -8.34 2.26 -16.49
C GLU A 242 -8.00 1.14 -17.48
N ALA A 243 -7.99 -0.10 -17.02
CA ALA A 243 -7.96 -1.29 -17.88
C ALA A 243 -8.97 -2.34 -17.40
N PHE A 244 -9.93 -2.72 -18.26
CA PHE A 244 -10.94 -3.75 -17.95
C PHE A 244 -10.91 -4.89 -18.96
N SER A 245 -10.75 -6.13 -18.49
CA SER A 245 -10.64 -7.32 -19.36
C SER A 245 -11.30 -8.55 -18.76
N GLU A 246 -11.59 -9.55 -19.58
CA GLU A 246 -11.98 -10.88 -19.10
C GLU A 246 -10.77 -11.76 -18.80
N ASP A 247 -9.60 -11.56 -19.44
CA ASP A 247 -8.37 -12.34 -19.17
C ASP A 247 -7.28 -11.51 -18.49
N TYR A 248 -6.71 -10.49 -19.15
CA TYR A 248 -5.56 -9.73 -18.66
C TYR A 248 -5.73 -8.21 -18.79
N ALA A 249 -5.70 -7.46 -17.68
CA ALA A 249 -5.77 -6.00 -17.67
C ALA A 249 -4.55 -5.38 -16.98
N ILE A 250 -3.91 -4.39 -17.61
CA ILE A 250 -2.88 -3.57 -16.96
C ILE A 250 -3.07 -2.10 -17.28
N ALA A 251 -3.15 -1.23 -16.27
CA ALA A 251 -3.28 0.21 -16.53
C ALA A 251 -1.98 0.80 -17.12
N LEU A 252 -0.83 0.63 -16.45
CA LEU A 252 0.48 1.04 -16.95
C LEU A 252 1.41 -0.17 -17.11
N GLN A 253 1.76 -0.55 -18.35
CA GLN A 253 2.71 -1.63 -18.61
C GLN A 253 3.95 -1.18 -19.40
N SER A 254 5.12 -1.42 -18.82
CA SER A 254 6.42 -1.37 -19.50
C SER A 254 7.13 -2.74 -19.45
N SER A 255 7.82 -3.10 -20.53
CA SER A 255 8.74 -4.25 -20.54
C SER A 255 10.13 -3.94 -19.94
N ARG A 256 10.32 -2.72 -19.43
CA ARG A 256 11.50 -2.24 -18.71
C ARG A 256 11.03 -1.39 -17.53
N ASP A 257 11.19 -0.06 -17.62
CA ASP A 257 10.98 0.85 -16.51
C ASP A 257 9.66 1.62 -16.64
N VAL A 258 8.95 1.77 -15.52
CA VAL A 258 7.90 2.78 -15.36
C VAL A 258 8.43 3.86 -14.42
N ILE A 259 8.56 5.08 -14.93
CA ILE A 259 9.10 6.24 -14.19
C ILE A 259 8.02 7.31 -14.15
N ILE A 260 7.61 7.68 -12.94
CA ILE A 260 6.68 8.79 -12.68
C ILE A 260 7.45 9.80 -11.82
N GLU A 261 7.80 10.94 -12.42
CA GLU A 261 8.54 12.01 -11.72
C GLU A 261 7.63 12.86 -10.83
N GLY A 262 6.34 12.98 -11.17
CA GLY A 262 5.33 13.68 -10.37
C GLY A 262 4.62 12.81 -9.32
N ASP A 263 3.57 13.37 -8.73
CA ASP A 263 2.68 12.69 -7.78
C ASP A 263 1.62 11.82 -8.48
N ILE A 264 1.21 10.74 -7.84
CA ILE A 264 -0.02 10.01 -8.19
C ILE A 264 -1.13 10.43 -7.22
N ALA A 265 -1.86 11.48 -7.56
CA ALA A 265 -3.02 11.95 -6.80
C ALA A 265 -4.35 11.38 -7.32
N GLY A 266 -4.39 10.92 -8.58
CA GLY A 266 -5.55 10.32 -9.23
C GLY A 266 -5.73 8.83 -8.99
N ASN A 267 -6.61 8.23 -9.78
CA ASN A 267 -6.91 6.80 -9.72
C ASN A 267 -6.21 6.04 -10.85
N ILE A 268 -5.64 4.89 -10.52
CA ILE A 268 -5.16 3.89 -11.46
C ILE A 268 -5.93 2.61 -11.17
N GLU A 269 -6.77 2.17 -12.10
CA GLU A 269 -7.69 1.06 -11.92
C GLU A 269 -7.45 -0.03 -12.96
N ALA A 270 -7.36 -1.27 -12.52
CA ALA A 270 -7.28 -2.42 -13.41
C ALA A 270 -8.13 -3.59 -12.87
N ASP A 271 -9.02 -4.12 -13.70
CA ASP A 271 -9.98 -5.15 -13.32
C ASP A 271 -10.06 -6.26 -14.39
N SER A 272 -9.67 -7.50 -14.02
CA SER A 272 -9.66 -8.66 -14.91
C SER A 272 -9.32 -9.96 -14.17
N VAL A 273 -9.38 -11.13 -14.82
CA VAL A 273 -8.86 -12.39 -14.22
C VAL A 273 -7.42 -12.25 -13.73
N ARG A 274 -6.55 -11.64 -14.52
CA ARG A 274 -5.18 -11.28 -14.15
C ARG A 274 -4.99 -9.79 -14.31
N THR A 275 -4.70 -9.09 -13.22
CA THR A 275 -4.67 -7.62 -13.24
C THR A 275 -3.40 -7.06 -12.64
N ARG A 276 -2.96 -5.90 -13.16
CA ARG A 276 -1.92 -5.07 -12.55
C ARG A 276 -2.28 -3.59 -12.67
N GLY A 277 -2.13 -2.81 -11.59
CA GLY A 277 -2.21 -1.35 -11.70
C GLY A 277 -1.00 -0.82 -12.47
N ILE A 278 0.16 -0.89 -11.84
CA ILE A 278 1.45 -0.48 -12.45
C ILE A 278 2.37 -1.69 -12.59
N HIS A 279 2.93 -1.87 -13.78
CA HIS A 279 3.88 -2.94 -14.05
C HIS A 279 5.07 -2.48 -14.89
N GLY A 280 6.27 -2.53 -14.30
CA GLY A 280 7.55 -2.45 -15.02
C GLY A 280 8.29 -3.77 -14.90
N SER A 281 8.73 -4.39 -16.00
CA SER A 281 9.47 -5.66 -15.91
C SER A 281 10.88 -5.52 -15.31
N ARG A 282 11.39 -4.29 -15.17
CA ARG A 282 12.62 -3.95 -14.45
C ARG A 282 12.29 -3.04 -13.27
N ASN A 283 12.22 -1.73 -13.47
CA ASN A 283 12.03 -0.80 -12.36
C ASN A 283 10.64 -0.16 -12.38
N VAL A 284 10.08 0.10 -11.21
CA VAL A 284 9.02 1.09 -11.02
C VAL A 284 9.56 2.16 -10.09
N THR A 285 9.63 3.41 -10.56
CA THR A 285 10.11 4.55 -9.78
C THR A 285 9.06 5.63 -9.73
N ILE A 286 8.64 6.00 -8.52
CA ILE A 286 7.73 7.11 -8.23
C ILE A 286 8.51 8.10 -7.39
N SER A 287 8.83 9.25 -7.97
CA SER A 287 9.82 10.18 -7.39
C SER A 287 9.25 11.05 -6.29
N ASN A 288 7.98 11.43 -6.42
CA ASN A 288 7.24 12.11 -5.36
C ASN A 288 6.36 11.06 -4.64
N GLY A 289 5.09 11.33 -4.39
CA GLY A 289 4.23 10.47 -3.58
C GLY A 289 3.09 9.77 -4.34
N ILE A 290 2.31 9.02 -3.56
CA ILE A 290 1.02 8.48 -3.97
C ILE A 290 0.00 8.96 -2.94
N SER A 291 -0.85 9.90 -3.30
CA SER A 291 -1.98 10.38 -2.48
C SER A 291 -3.33 9.88 -2.99
N GLY A 292 -3.37 9.39 -4.24
CA GLY A 292 -4.53 8.82 -4.89
C GLY A 292 -4.73 7.32 -4.62
N THR A 293 -5.42 6.64 -5.53
CA THR A 293 -5.74 5.20 -5.39
C THR A 293 -5.16 4.39 -6.53
N ILE A 294 -4.48 3.29 -6.21
CA ILE A 294 -4.10 2.25 -7.18
C ILE A 294 -4.91 0.99 -6.83
N ASN A 295 -5.85 0.64 -7.70
CA ASN A 295 -6.77 -0.47 -7.50
C ASN A 295 -6.53 -1.57 -8.54
N ALA A 296 -6.29 -2.78 -8.06
CA ALA A 296 -6.13 -3.98 -8.88
C ALA A 296 -7.10 -5.07 -8.39
N ILE A 297 -8.20 -5.30 -9.12
CA ILE A 297 -9.19 -6.33 -8.81
C ILE A 297 -9.06 -7.49 -9.80
N GLY A 298 -8.93 -8.72 -9.31
CA GLY A 298 -8.95 -9.87 -10.21
C GLY A 298 -9.40 -11.17 -9.62
N THR A 299 -9.43 -12.22 -10.45
CA THR A 299 -9.94 -13.54 -10.02
C THR A 299 -8.89 -14.65 -10.00
N SER A 300 -7.70 -14.42 -10.58
CA SER A 300 -6.54 -15.33 -10.55
C SER A 300 -5.28 -14.65 -10.00
N TYR A 301 -4.89 -13.49 -10.54
CA TYR A 301 -3.83 -12.66 -9.94
C TYR A 301 -4.24 -11.20 -9.87
N ALA A 302 -3.87 -10.50 -8.79
CA ALA A 302 -4.00 -9.06 -8.69
C ALA A 302 -2.74 -8.43 -8.09
N TYR A 303 -2.18 -7.42 -8.76
CA TYR A 303 -1.01 -6.67 -8.29
C TYR A 303 -1.29 -5.17 -8.34
N GLY A 304 -1.23 -4.45 -7.22
CA GLY A 304 -1.31 -2.99 -7.24
C GLY A 304 -0.13 -2.39 -8.02
N ILE A 305 1.09 -2.61 -7.50
CA ILE A 305 2.35 -2.26 -8.16
C ILE A 305 3.23 -3.51 -8.27
N SER A 306 3.86 -3.72 -9.42
CA SER A 306 4.82 -4.82 -9.60
C SER A 306 6.02 -4.47 -10.47
N GLY A 307 7.21 -4.94 -10.07
CA GLY A 307 8.42 -4.87 -10.88
C GLY A 307 9.60 -5.60 -10.26
N SER A 308 10.79 -5.53 -10.85
CA SER A 308 12.01 -6.06 -10.23
C SER A 308 12.44 -5.17 -9.07
N ASN A 309 12.74 -3.90 -9.33
CA ASN A 309 13.01 -2.93 -8.26
C ASN A 309 11.86 -1.93 -8.17
N ILE A 310 11.39 -1.66 -6.96
CA ILE A 310 10.35 -0.66 -6.74
C ILE A 310 10.90 0.40 -5.79
N ASN A 311 10.93 1.65 -6.26
CA ASN A 311 11.37 2.81 -5.50
C ASN A 311 10.23 3.83 -5.42
N ILE A 312 9.74 4.11 -4.22
CA ILE A 312 8.78 5.18 -3.92
C ILE A 312 9.48 6.16 -2.99
N ASN A 313 9.96 7.26 -3.56
CA ASN A 313 10.86 8.20 -2.88
C ASN A 313 10.10 9.25 -2.04
N GLY A 314 8.85 9.54 -2.36
CA GLY A 314 7.98 10.39 -1.56
C GLY A 314 6.99 9.61 -0.70
N GLU A 315 6.01 10.32 -0.16
CA GLU A 315 5.04 9.79 0.78
C GLU A 315 3.91 9.01 0.07
N LEU A 316 3.66 7.78 0.53
CA LEU A 316 2.48 7.01 0.18
C LEU A 316 1.39 7.29 1.23
N SER A 317 0.58 8.32 1.01
CA SER A 317 -0.57 8.70 1.85
C SER A 317 -1.92 8.21 1.32
N GLY A 318 -1.95 7.77 0.07
CA GLY A 318 -3.12 7.24 -0.63
C GLY A 318 -3.42 5.77 -0.30
N THR A 319 -4.06 5.08 -1.25
CA THR A 319 -4.42 3.66 -1.10
C THR A 319 -3.86 2.81 -2.24
N ILE A 320 -3.19 1.72 -1.90
CA ILE A 320 -2.92 0.63 -2.85
C ILE A 320 -3.79 -0.57 -2.43
N TYR A 321 -4.75 -0.91 -3.29
CA TYR A 321 -5.70 -1.99 -3.07
C TYR A 321 -5.51 -3.10 -4.11
N ALA A 322 -5.31 -4.33 -3.64
CA ALA A 322 -5.28 -5.51 -4.47
C ALA A 322 -6.27 -6.56 -3.93
N GLU A 323 -7.23 -6.97 -4.74
CA GLU A 323 -8.20 -8.00 -4.37
C GLU A 323 -8.15 -9.15 -5.37
N ASN A 324 -8.08 -10.38 -4.86
CA ASN A 324 -8.10 -11.56 -5.69
C ASN A 324 -8.99 -12.68 -5.14
N THR A 325 -9.80 -13.32 -5.98
CA THR A 325 -10.59 -14.51 -5.57
C THR A 325 -9.94 -15.86 -5.91
N GLY A 326 -8.68 -15.86 -6.33
CA GLY A 326 -7.97 -17.02 -6.86
C GLY A 326 -6.62 -17.25 -6.20
N ASP A 327 -5.54 -17.16 -6.98
CA ASP A 327 -4.22 -17.64 -6.56
C ASP A 327 -3.56 -16.64 -5.62
N SER A 328 -3.40 -15.38 -6.04
CA SER A 328 -2.59 -14.40 -5.31
C SER A 328 -3.06 -12.95 -5.51
N ALA A 329 -3.04 -12.18 -4.42
CA ALA A 329 -3.18 -10.73 -4.41
C ALA A 329 -1.93 -10.11 -3.77
N TYR A 330 -1.38 -9.09 -4.40
CA TYR A 330 -0.25 -8.33 -3.92
C TYR A 330 -0.53 -6.84 -3.99
N GLY A 331 -0.42 -6.11 -2.87
CA GLY A 331 -0.47 -4.65 -2.92
C GLY A 331 0.74 -4.12 -3.70
N ILE A 332 1.92 -4.45 -3.20
CA ILE A 332 3.22 -4.19 -3.84
C ILE A 332 4.00 -5.50 -3.96
N TYR A 333 4.55 -5.76 -5.14
CA TYR A 333 5.35 -6.95 -5.42
C TYR A 333 6.66 -6.58 -6.14
N ALA A 334 7.79 -6.71 -5.46
CA ALA A 334 9.12 -6.55 -6.03
C ALA A 334 9.80 -7.93 -6.23
N TYR A 335 10.52 -8.12 -7.34
CA TYR A 335 11.32 -9.34 -7.54
C TYR A 335 12.74 -9.24 -6.97
N ASP A 336 13.33 -8.05 -6.88
CA ASP A 336 14.73 -7.88 -6.48
C ASP A 336 14.84 -6.96 -5.27
N SER A 337 14.39 -5.71 -5.35
CA SER A 337 14.48 -4.78 -4.22
C SER A 337 13.25 -3.88 -4.04
N LEU A 338 12.98 -3.53 -2.79
CA LEU A 338 11.94 -2.57 -2.41
C LEU A 338 12.48 -1.47 -1.50
N ASN A 339 12.26 -0.23 -1.91
CA ASN A 339 12.51 0.96 -1.10
C ASN A 339 11.28 1.87 -1.12
N ILE A 340 10.65 2.01 0.05
CA ILE A 340 9.54 2.96 0.26
C ILE A 340 9.91 3.88 1.42
N SER A 341 10.02 5.16 1.12
CA SER A 341 10.57 6.14 2.06
C SER A 341 9.63 6.42 3.24
N ASN A 342 8.33 6.48 3.01
CA ASN A 342 7.33 6.70 4.06
C ASN A 342 5.93 6.26 3.63
N ILE A 343 5.28 5.38 4.39
CA ILE A 343 3.88 4.98 4.18
C ILE A 343 3.02 5.60 5.29
N THR A 344 2.13 6.52 4.96
CA THR A 344 1.13 7.09 5.89
C THR A 344 -0.31 6.73 5.50
N GLY A 345 -0.47 6.10 4.33
CA GLY A 345 -1.73 5.65 3.78
C GLY A 345 -2.00 4.17 4.01
N THR A 346 -2.81 3.57 3.12
CA THR A 346 -3.23 2.18 3.23
C THR A 346 -2.63 1.31 2.13
N ILE A 347 -2.05 0.17 2.51
CA ILE A 347 -1.76 -0.92 1.57
C ILE A 347 -2.57 -2.13 2.01
N LYS A 348 -3.47 -2.57 1.13
CA LYS A 348 -4.43 -3.62 1.44
C LYS A 348 -4.42 -4.68 0.35
N ALA A 349 -4.16 -5.92 0.73
CA ALA A 349 -4.23 -7.08 -0.15
C ALA A 349 -5.14 -8.16 0.44
N LEU A 350 -6.19 -8.54 -0.30
CA LEU A 350 -7.16 -9.54 0.14
C LEU A 350 -7.27 -10.71 -0.83
N LYS A 351 -7.37 -11.92 -0.27
CA LYS A 351 -7.75 -13.13 -0.97
C LYS A 351 -9.18 -13.53 -0.56
N ASN A 352 -10.07 -13.78 -1.54
CA ASN A 352 -11.46 -14.20 -1.29
C ASN A 352 -12.22 -13.35 -0.26
N SER A 353 -12.14 -12.02 -0.38
CA SER A 353 -12.74 -10.99 0.50
C SER A 353 -12.34 -11.02 2.00
N ASN A 354 -11.81 -12.13 2.53
CA ASN A 354 -11.61 -12.32 3.98
C ASN A 354 -10.34 -13.08 4.38
N GLN A 355 -9.54 -13.57 3.42
CA GLN A 355 -8.25 -14.20 3.72
C GLN A 355 -7.13 -13.20 3.46
N ALA A 356 -6.11 -13.20 4.31
CA ALA A 356 -4.90 -12.42 4.08
C ALA A 356 -4.33 -12.79 2.70
N ALA A 357 -4.05 -11.77 1.89
CA ALA A 357 -3.06 -11.90 0.84
C ALA A 357 -1.82 -11.10 1.26
N THR A 358 -0.82 -11.00 0.40
CA THR A 358 0.44 -10.35 0.76
C THR A 358 0.37 -8.86 0.42
N ALA A 359 0.24 -7.99 1.41
CA ALA A 359 0.21 -6.55 1.18
C ALA A 359 1.50 -6.07 0.51
N ILE A 360 2.65 -6.53 0.99
CA ILE A 360 3.96 -6.18 0.46
C ILE A 360 4.81 -7.43 0.35
N ALA A 361 5.31 -7.72 -0.85
CA ALA A 361 6.19 -8.84 -1.10
C ALA A 361 7.47 -8.37 -1.80
N VAL A 362 8.62 -8.85 -1.33
CA VAL A 362 9.86 -8.90 -2.09
C VAL A 362 10.25 -10.36 -2.23
N LYS A 363 10.43 -10.84 -3.46
CA LYS A 363 10.86 -12.22 -3.74
C LYS A 363 12.23 -12.23 -4.36
N ASN A 364 13.20 -11.78 -3.57
CA ASN A 364 14.56 -11.57 -3.99
C ASN A 364 15.26 -12.90 -4.30
N THR A 365 15.98 -12.95 -5.43
CA THR A 365 16.96 -14.01 -5.70
C THR A 365 18.39 -13.58 -5.40
N SER A 366 18.59 -12.30 -5.12
CA SER A 366 19.85 -11.64 -4.78
C SER A 366 20.01 -11.46 -3.26
N THR A 367 21.16 -10.92 -2.85
CA THR A 367 21.51 -10.63 -1.44
C THR A 367 21.22 -9.17 -1.06
N SER A 368 20.31 -8.49 -1.77
CA SER A 368 20.00 -7.10 -1.43
C SER A 368 19.14 -7.03 -0.18
N ASN A 369 19.48 -6.08 0.69
CA ASN A 369 18.68 -5.77 1.87
C ASN A 369 17.51 -4.89 1.45
N ASP A 370 16.31 -5.31 1.82
CA ASP A 370 15.06 -4.61 1.58
C ASP A 370 14.69 -3.73 2.77
N SER A 371 14.08 -2.57 2.49
CA SER A 371 13.71 -1.64 3.55
C SER A 371 12.36 -0.99 3.31
N ILE A 372 11.52 -1.03 4.35
CA ILE A 372 10.21 -0.38 4.37
C ILE A 372 10.15 0.51 5.60
N THR A 373 9.77 1.77 5.40
CA THR A 373 9.41 2.66 6.50
C THR A 373 7.90 2.92 6.51
N LEU A 374 7.23 2.48 7.58
CA LEU A 374 5.84 2.80 7.85
C LEU A 374 5.80 4.02 8.79
N GLY A 375 5.07 5.05 8.40
CA GLY A 375 4.96 6.33 9.09
C GLY A 375 3.64 6.53 9.82
N ASN A 376 3.42 7.77 10.24
CA ASN A 376 2.21 8.18 10.94
C ASN A 376 0.94 8.04 10.07
N GLY A 377 0.01 7.20 10.50
CA GLY A 377 -1.24 6.89 9.81
C GLY A 377 -1.22 5.60 8.99
N ALA A 378 -0.06 4.92 8.89
CA ALA A 378 0.06 3.71 8.06
C ALA A 378 -0.95 2.64 8.49
N ASN A 379 -1.61 2.05 7.50
CA ASN A 379 -2.53 0.95 7.70
C ASN A 379 -2.24 -0.17 6.71
N ILE A 380 -1.59 -1.23 7.18
CA ILE A 380 -1.21 -2.37 6.35
C ILE A 380 -2.12 -3.55 6.67
N ILE A 381 -2.86 -4.00 5.64
CA ILE A 381 -3.82 -5.10 5.73
C ILE A 381 -3.39 -6.18 4.73
N GLY A 382 -2.61 -7.13 5.22
CA GLY A 382 -2.13 -8.31 4.51
C GLY A 382 -0.73 -8.67 4.99
N ASP A 383 -0.24 -9.83 4.58
CA ASP A 383 1.10 -10.29 4.97
C ASP A 383 2.18 -9.34 4.42
N ILE A 384 3.28 -9.19 5.16
CA ILE A 384 4.53 -8.65 4.62
C ILE A 384 5.51 -9.80 4.49
N ASP A 385 6.06 -10.01 3.29
CA ASP A 385 7.04 -11.05 3.01
C ASP A 385 8.26 -10.42 2.34
N LEU A 386 9.34 -10.23 3.10
CA LEU A 386 10.62 -9.75 2.57
C LEU A 386 11.51 -10.94 2.22
N SER A 387 10.99 -11.96 1.52
CA SER A 387 11.76 -13.15 1.16
C SER A 387 12.94 -12.81 0.27
N GLY A 388 14.10 -12.61 0.90
CA GLY A 388 15.43 -12.55 0.32
C GLY A 388 16.39 -13.43 1.12
N ASN A 389 17.64 -13.53 0.66
CA ASN A 389 18.62 -14.40 1.30
C ASN A 389 18.87 -13.97 2.77
N THR A 390 18.34 -14.73 3.73
CA THR A 390 18.44 -14.49 5.18
C THR A 390 19.88 -14.56 5.74
N ALA A 391 20.89 -14.82 4.90
CA ALA A 391 22.27 -14.98 5.32
C ALA A 391 22.91 -13.66 5.79
N ASP A 392 22.50 -12.52 5.23
CA ASP A 392 23.18 -11.23 5.47
C ASP A 392 22.44 -10.32 6.48
N GLY A 393 21.20 -10.69 6.85
CA GLY A 393 20.47 -10.15 8.01
C GLY A 393 20.08 -8.68 7.94
N GLY A 394 19.73 -8.19 6.76
CA GLY A 394 19.52 -6.77 6.51
C GLY A 394 18.09 -6.33 6.19
N ASP A 395 17.15 -7.24 5.99
CA ASP A 395 15.78 -6.88 5.66
C ASP A 395 15.13 -6.22 6.87
N THR A 396 14.65 -4.98 6.66
CA THR A 396 14.31 -4.07 7.75
C THR A 396 12.94 -3.46 7.54
N ILE A 397 12.09 -3.60 8.57
CA ILE A 397 10.85 -2.82 8.71
C ILE A 397 11.08 -1.79 9.81
N SER A 398 10.89 -0.52 9.46
CA SER A 398 10.93 0.59 10.41
C SER A 398 9.54 1.17 10.60
N LEU A 399 9.03 1.14 11.81
CA LEU A 399 7.76 1.66 12.26
C LEU A 399 8.00 3.00 12.96
N THR A 400 7.55 4.08 12.35
CA THR A 400 7.68 5.47 12.81
C THR A 400 6.30 6.13 12.80
N GLY A 401 6.05 7.15 13.62
CA GLY A 401 4.68 7.65 13.82
C GLY A 401 3.74 6.62 14.46
N GLN A 402 2.42 6.82 14.38
CA GLN A 402 1.43 5.83 14.83
C GLN A 402 0.85 5.04 13.66
N GLY A 403 0.41 3.80 13.86
CA GLY A 403 -0.14 3.00 12.75
C GLY A 403 -0.68 1.64 13.17
N THR A 404 -1.22 0.92 12.17
CA THR A 404 -1.77 -0.42 12.34
C THR A 404 -1.18 -1.37 11.31
N PHE A 405 -0.69 -2.51 11.77
CA PHE A 405 -0.33 -3.66 10.95
C PHE A 405 -1.28 -4.81 11.30
N SER A 406 -1.77 -5.51 10.29
CA SER A 406 -2.60 -6.71 10.46
C SER A 406 -2.05 -7.85 9.63
N TYR A 407 -2.13 -9.08 10.16
CA TYR A 407 -1.64 -10.35 9.60
C TYR A 407 -0.16 -10.67 9.89
N ASP A 408 0.52 -11.46 9.05
CA ASP A 408 1.82 -12.06 9.38
C ASP A 408 2.99 -11.34 8.69
N MET A 409 4.13 -11.28 9.37
CA MET A 409 5.42 -10.90 8.79
C MET A 409 6.27 -12.15 8.53
N TYR A 410 6.86 -12.22 7.34
CA TYR A 410 7.72 -13.32 6.91
C TYR A 410 9.08 -12.78 6.47
N ASN A 411 10.14 -13.48 6.86
CA ASN A 411 11.51 -13.19 6.42
C ASN A 411 11.93 -11.74 6.70
N VAL A 412 11.53 -11.19 7.85
CA VAL A 412 11.96 -9.86 8.30
C VAL A 412 13.02 -10.05 9.36
N GLU A 413 14.25 -9.56 9.14
CA GLU A 413 15.28 -9.71 10.16
C GLU A 413 15.24 -8.62 11.22
N ASN A 414 15.00 -7.37 10.83
CA ASN A 414 15.05 -6.23 11.75
C ASN A 414 13.70 -5.53 11.80
N LEU A 415 13.06 -5.53 12.98
CA LEU A 415 11.87 -4.74 13.27
C LEU A 415 12.23 -3.59 14.20
N ASN A 416 12.27 -2.37 13.67
CA ASN A 416 12.60 -1.17 14.40
C ASN A 416 11.34 -0.35 14.66
N ILE A 417 10.97 -0.12 15.91
CA ILE A 417 9.78 0.66 16.30
C ILE A 417 10.25 1.88 17.06
N VAL A 418 10.39 2.99 16.35
CA VAL A 418 11.12 4.18 16.85
C VAL A 418 10.25 5.41 16.73
N ALA A 419 10.10 6.13 17.84
CA ALA A 419 9.45 7.42 17.82
C ALA A 419 10.41 8.56 17.52
N ASP A 420 9.85 9.63 16.96
CA ASP A 420 10.58 10.89 16.87
C ASP A 420 10.65 11.54 18.26
N TYR A 421 11.39 12.64 18.39
CA TYR A 421 11.59 13.31 19.68
C TYR A 421 10.37 14.06 20.21
N THR A 422 9.22 14.01 19.52
CA THR A 422 8.08 14.89 19.82
C THR A 422 6.98 14.23 20.64
N ALA A 423 6.75 12.92 20.50
CA ALA A 423 5.72 12.19 21.25
C ALA A 423 5.96 10.68 21.26
N TYR A 424 5.33 9.97 22.20
CA TYR A 424 5.19 8.52 22.10
C TYR A 424 4.30 8.16 20.92
N HIS A 425 4.73 7.15 20.17
CA HIS A 425 4.07 6.67 18.98
C HIS A 425 3.37 5.34 19.25
N ASN A 426 2.13 5.18 18.77
CA ASN A 426 1.31 3.99 19.05
C ASN A 426 1.26 3.08 17.83
N TRP A 427 1.76 1.85 17.95
CA TRP A 427 1.71 0.82 16.92
C TRP A 427 0.86 -0.36 17.36
N HIS A 428 -0.17 -0.69 16.60
CA HIS A 428 -0.96 -1.90 16.80
C HIS A 428 -0.50 -2.99 15.85
N LEU A 429 0.14 -4.03 16.39
CA LEU A 429 0.56 -5.22 15.65
C LEU A 429 -0.51 -6.30 15.87
N ASN A 430 -1.49 -6.34 14.96
CA ASN A 430 -2.58 -7.31 14.96
C ASN A 430 -2.18 -8.56 14.17
N LEU A 431 -1.23 -9.31 14.71
CA LEU A 431 -0.66 -10.50 14.11
C LEU A 431 -1.65 -11.67 14.12
N ALA A 432 -1.50 -12.62 13.18
CA ALA A 432 -2.38 -13.78 13.13
C ALA A 432 -1.95 -14.85 14.14
N ASN A 433 -2.90 -15.38 14.91
CA ASN A 433 -2.67 -16.39 15.95
C ASN A 433 -2.37 -17.77 15.33
N ALA A 434 -1.15 -18.00 14.86
CA ALA A 434 -0.64 -19.33 14.54
C ALA A 434 0.90 -19.34 14.49
N PRO A 435 1.60 -19.62 15.61
CA PRO A 435 3.04 -19.76 15.61
C PRO A 435 3.43 -20.97 14.76
N ASN A 436 3.95 -20.71 13.56
CA ASN A 436 4.90 -21.63 12.95
C ASN A 436 6.25 -20.93 12.92
N ALA A 437 7.34 -21.71 12.90
CA ALA A 437 8.70 -21.22 13.13
C ALA A 437 9.18 -20.09 12.21
N ASN A 438 8.44 -19.77 11.14
CA ASN A 438 8.84 -18.82 10.10
C ASN A 438 7.98 -17.55 10.06
N ARG A 439 6.96 -17.44 10.92
CA ARG A 439 6.07 -16.27 10.99
C ARG A 439 6.42 -15.42 12.19
N ASN A 440 6.39 -14.10 12.02
CA ASN A 440 6.62 -13.12 13.08
C ASN A 440 7.90 -13.43 13.87
N SER A 441 8.92 -13.91 13.14
CA SER A 441 10.22 -14.30 13.68
C SER A 441 11.28 -13.37 13.12
N PHE A 442 12.02 -12.72 14.01
CA PHE A 442 12.98 -11.68 13.70
C PHE A 442 14.38 -12.09 14.16
N LYS A 443 15.39 -11.40 13.67
CA LYS A 443 16.73 -11.44 14.26
C LYS A 443 16.82 -10.40 15.38
N ASN A 444 16.36 -9.18 15.10
CA ASN A 444 16.41 -8.07 16.04
C ASN A 444 15.06 -7.37 16.08
N ILE A 445 14.56 -7.12 17.27
CA ILE A 445 13.46 -6.19 17.53
C ILE A 445 14.01 -5.06 18.38
N THR A 446 13.77 -3.82 17.96
CA THR A 446 14.11 -2.63 18.74
C THR A 446 12.87 -1.78 18.96
N ILE A 447 12.58 -1.42 20.21
CA ILE A 447 11.52 -0.49 20.59
C ILE A 447 12.16 0.71 21.29
N ASP A 448 12.03 1.91 20.70
CA ASP A 448 12.51 3.16 21.28
C ASP A 448 11.42 4.24 21.24
N ARG A 449 11.05 4.76 22.42
CA ARG A 449 10.07 5.85 22.60
C ARG A 449 8.71 5.59 21.99
N SER A 450 8.34 4.32 21.81
CA SER A 450 7.07 3.91 21.20
C SER A 450 6.27 3.01 22.13
N THR A 451 4.96 3.08 22.00
CA THR A 451 3.99 2.17 22.59
C THR A 451 3.59 1.13 21.55
N VAL A 452 3.81 -0.15 21.85
CA VAL A 452 3.52 -1.26 20.93
C VAL A 452 2.44 -2.13 21.53
N TYR A 453 1.33 -2.31 20.82
CA TYR A 453 0.26 -3.22 21.19
C TYR A 453 0.46 -4.52 20.42
N ILE A 454 0.63 -5.62 21.14
CA ILE A 454 0.78 -6.96 20.56
C ILE A 454 -0.38 -7.84 20.97
N ASN A 455 -0.88 -8.63 20.03
CA ASN A 455 -2.01 -9.55 20.23
C ASN A 455 -1.63 -11.02 19.95
N SER A 456 -0.36 -11.31 19.67
CA SER A 456 0.12 -12.64 19.31
C SER A 456 1.60 -12.82 19.64
N ASN A 457 2.04 -14.07 19.57
CA ASN A 457 3.43 -14.46 19.81
C ASN A 457 4.39 -13.90 18.77
N ILE A 458 5.55 -13.44 19.25
CA ILE A 458 6.64 -12.94 18.43
C ILE A 458 7.93 -13.67 18.84
N LYS A 459 8.73 -14.07 17.86
CA LYS A 459 10.06 -14.65 18.11
C LYS A 459 11.15 -13.69 17.66
N THR A 460 12.23 -13.57 18.41
CA THR A 460 13.41 -12.82 18.00
C THR A 460 14.70 -13.50 18.50
N GLN A 461 15.86 -13.18 17.92
CA GLN A 461 17.13 -13.53 18.57
C GLN A 461 17.43 -12.50 19.66
N ASN A 462 17.38 -11.22 19.28
CA ASN A 462 17.66 -10.11 20.18
C ASN A 462 16.42 -9.22 20.34
N PHE A 463 16.02 -8.96 21.57
CA PHE A 463 14.97 -8.02 21.92
C PHE A 463 15.56 -6.82 22.64
N ASN A 464 15.38 -5.61 22.12
CA ASN A 464 15.89 -4.38 22.71
C ASN A 464 14.76 -3.38 22.90
N MET A 465 14.23 -3.24 24.11
CA MET A 465 13.35 -2.15 24.47
C MET A 465 14.17 -1.09 25.21
N LEU A 466 14.43 0.06 24.58
CA LEU A 466 15.32 1.09 25.14
C LEU A 466 14.60 2.09 26.04
N SER A 467 13.48 2.62 25.53
CA SER A 467 12.61 3.54 26.28
C SER A 467 11.20 3.51 25.71
N GLY A 468 10.54 2.36 25.75
CA GLY A 468 9.21 2.15 25.14
C GLY A 468 8.15 1.71 26.13
N ASN A 469 6.94 1.49 25.61
CA ASN A 469 5.87 0.80 26.30
C ASN A 469 5.47 -0.44 25.49
N LEU A 470 5.25 -1.56 26.16
CA LEU A 470 4.73 -2.78 25.54
C LEU A 470 3.37 -3.09 26.16
N HIS A 471 2.35 -3.14 25.32
CA HIS A 471 0.96 -3.39 25.71
C HIS A 471 0.55 -4.79 25.29
N TYR A 472 0.18 -5.60 26.29
CA TYR A 472 -0.40 -6.93 26.10
C TYR A 472 -1.91 -6.87 26.33
N ASN A 473 -2.68 -7.53 25.48
CA ASN A 473 -4.11 -7.76 25.70
C ASN A 473 -4.35 -9.25 25.98
N LEU A 474 -4.41 -9.62 27.26
CA LEU A 474 -4.48 -11.02 27.68
C LEU A 474 -5.95 -11.51 27.64
N ALA A 475 -6.39 -12.09 26.52
CA ALA A 475 -7.79 -12.50 26.33
C ALA A 475 -8.10 -13.94 26.77
N ASP A 476 -7.14 -14.87 26.74
CA ASP A 476 -7.34 -16.27 27.16
C ASP A 476 -6.09 -16.74 27.94
N LEU A 477 -6.29 -17.54 28.99
CA LEU A 477 -5.21 -18.21 29.73
C LEU A 477 -4.36 -19.13 28.86
N ASN A 478 -4.94 -19.65 27.76
CA ASN A 478 -4.25 -20.52 26.82
C ASN A 478 -3.58 -19.75 25.67
N ASP A 479 -3.97 -18.49 25.44
CA ASP A 479 -3.32 -17.64 24.46
C ASP A 479 -2.12 -16.98 25.13
N GLU A 480 -1.01 -17.74 25.21
CA GLU A 480 0.27 -17.16 25.54
C GLU A 480 0.59 -16.10 24.47
N ILE A 481 0.68 -14.83 24.87
CA ILE A 481 1.19 -13.74 24.06
C ILE A 481 2.56 -13.40 24.66
N THR A 482 3.58 -13.95 24.04
CA THR A 482 4.97 -13.94 24.52
C THR A 482 5.89 -13.39 23.44
N ILE A 483 6.84 -12.56 23.84
CA ILE A 483 8.03 -12.27 23.05
C ILE A 483 9.10 -13.28 23.45
N VAL A 484 9.45 -14.19 22.54
CA VAL A 484 10.48 -15.21 22.76
C VAL A 484 11.80 -14.75 22.15
N ALA A 485 12.74 -14.32 22.99
CA ALA A 485 14.08 -13.86 22.63
C ALA A 485 15.11 -14.99 22.83
N THR A 486 15.51 -15.67 21.75
CA THR A 486 16.40 -16.85 21.85
C THR A 486 17.86 -16.53 22.17
N GLN A 487 18.22 -15.26 22.38
CA GLN A 487 19.54 -14.81 22.85
C GLN A 487 19.29 -13.73 23.90
N ASP A 488 19.58 -12.47 23.57
CA ASP A 488 19.55 -11.37 24.53
C ASP A 488 18.22 -10.63 24.53
N ALA A 489 17.66 -10.37 25.71
CA ALA A 489 16.58 -9.41 25.92
C ALA A 489 17.07 -8.28 26.83
N ASN A 490 17.23 -7.08 26.28
CA ASN A 490 17.50 -5.86 27.04
C ASN A 490 16.23 -5.03 27.13
N VAL A 491 15.65 -4.93 28.33
CA VAL A 491 14.38 -4.29 28.57
C VAL A 491 14.51 -3.06 29.45
N SER A 492 14.13 -1.90 28.91
CA SER A 492 14.15 -0.59 29.55
C SER A 492 12.91 0.18 29.11
N GLY A 493 11.89 0.20 29.96
CA GLY A 493 10.59 0.75 29.58
C GLY A 493 9.46 0.27 30.47
N THR A 494 8.23 0.42 29.98
CA THR A 494 7.01 0.08 30.71
C THR A 494 6.32 -1.12 30.07
N ILE A 495 5.89 -2.10 30.87
CA ILE A 495 4.93 -3.09 30.43
C ILE A 495 3.54 -2.71 30.95
N VAL A 496 2.57 -2.68 30.04
CA VAL A 496 1.17 -2.41 30.33
C VAL A 496 0.36 -3.65 29.98
N ILE A 497 -0.42 -4.14 30.94
CA ILE A 497 -1.25 -5.33 30.76
C ILE A 497 -2.70 -4.85 30.74
N ALA A 498 -3.33 -4.92 29.58
CA ALA A 498 -4.74 -4.64 29.43
C ALA A 498 -5.55 -5.88 29.79
N LYS A 499 -6.49 -5.70 30.72
CA LYS A 499 -7.49 -6.71 31.08
C LYS A 499 -8.54 -6.83 29.96
N ASP A 500 -8.84 -8.05 29.53
CA ASP A 500 -10.07 -8.33 28.79
C ASP A 500 -11.21 -8.54 29.80
N GLU A 501 -12.28 -7.76 29.68
CA GLU A 501 -13.44 -7.82 30.59
C GLU A 501 -14.16 -9.17 30.55
N ASN A 502 -13.92 -9.98 29.52
CA ASN A 502 -14.56 -11.29 29.33
C ASN A 502 -13.73 -12.45 29.91
N THR A 503 -12.51 -12.19 30.37
CA THR A 503 -11.60 -13.22 30.88
C THR A 503 -11.72 -13.31 32.39
N ASN A 504 -11.92 -14.53 32.89
CA ASN A 504 -11.88 -14.81 34.32
C ASN A 504 -10.44 -15.09 34.72
N TYR A 505 -9.81 -14.09 35.34
CA TYR A 505 -8.48 -14.23 35.93
C TYR A 505 -8.62 -14.82 37.33
N GLU A 506 -7.95 -15.93 37.60
CA GLU A 506 -7.88 -16.60 38.89
C GLU A 506 -6.58 -16.25 39.62
N LEU A 507 -6.63 -16.24 40.95
CA LEU A 507 -5.46 -16.00 41.79
C LEU A 507 -4.40 -17.07 41.50
N GLY A 508 -3.17 -16.64 41.22
CA GLY A 508 -2.05 -17.53 40.88
C GLY A 508 -1.90 -17.83 39.39
N ASP A 509 -2.78 -17.34 38.51
CA ASP A 509 -2.58 -17.42 37.06
C ASP A 509 -1.26 -16.73 36.67
N ILE A 510 -0.45 -17.38 35.80
CA ILE A 510 0.86 -16.89 35.36
C ILE A 510 0.89 -16.79 33.85
N TYR A 511 1.39 -15.66 33.36
CA TYR A 511 1.62 -15.37 31.95
C TYR A 511 3.08 -15.04 31.73
N THR A 512 3.76 -15.76 30.84
CA THR A 512 5.08 -15.35 30.37
C THR A 512 4.89 -14.26 29.32
N LEU A 513 5.42 -13.06 29.58
CA LEU A 513 5.31 -11.93 28.66
C LEU A 513 6.55 -11.84 27.77
N ILE A 514 7.72 -12.08 28.36
CA ILE A 514 9.01 -12.13 27.68
C ILE A 514 9.74 -13.38 28.17
N ASP A 515 10.12 -14.24 27.25
CA ASP A 515 10.94 -15.45 27.47
C ASP A 515 12.32 -15.20 26.85
N SER A 516 13.41 -15.29 27.63
CA SER A 516 14.75 -14.99 27.13
C SER A 516 15.86 -15.85 27.72
N GLU A 517 16.92 -16.12 26.94
CA GLU A 517 18.13 -16.77 27.47
C GLU A 517 19.02 -15.84 28.31
N ASN A 518 19.00 -14.52 28.03
CA ASN A 518 19.79 -13.53 28.78
C ASN A 518 18.97 -12.24 28.94
N LEU A 519 18.20 -12.14 30.03
CA LEU A 519 17.41 -10.96 30.33
C LEU A 519 18.20 -9.92 31.13
N THR A 520 18.19 -8.68 30.66
CA THR A 520 18.87 -7.55 31.30
C THR A 520 18.02 -6.29 31.26
N GLY A 521 18.33 -5.31 32.11
CA GLY A 521 17.69 -4.00 32.12
C GLY A 521 16.76 -3.78 33.33
N THR A 522 15.83 -2.85 33.21
CA THR A 522 14.87 -2.47 34.26
C THR A 522 13.51 -2.22 33.66
N LEU A 523 12.48 -2.87 34.20
CA LEU A 523 11.09 -2.67 33.79
C LEU A 523 10.33 -1.87 34.83
N TYR A 524 9.44 -1.02 34.34
CA TYR A 524 8.38 -0.39 35.11
C TYR A 524 7.05 -1.00 34.70
N THR A 525 6.06 -0.90 35.56
CA THR A 525 4.68 -1.26 35.23
C THR A 525 3.80 -0.04 35.40
N THR A 526 2.67 -0.04 34.71
CA THR A 526 1.55 0.83 35.09
C THR A 526 0.51 -0.02 35.79
N LEU A 527 -0.27 0.59 36.70
CA LEU A 527 -1.44 0.00 37.36
C LEU A 527 -2.19 -1.00 36.45
N ASN A 528 -2.02 -2.28 36.76
CA ASN A 528 -2.62 -3.41 36.06
C ASN A 528 -3.70 -4.03 36.98
N GLU A 529 -4.70 -3.22 37.35
CA GLU A 529 -5.80 -3.66 38.23
C GLU A 529 -6.63 -4.74 37.53
N VAL A 530 -6.67 -5.93 38.11
CA VAL A 530 -7.57 -7.01 37.67
C VAL A 530 -8.95 -6.77 38.26
N ASP A 531 -9.00 -6.49 39.56
CA ASP A 531 -10.18 -6.02 40.28
C ASP A 531 -9.76 -5.27 41.55
N TYR A 532 -10.73 -4.97 42.42
CA TYR A 532 -10.50 -4.20 43.65
C TYR A 532 -9.42 -4.78 44.58
N ASN A 533 -9.24 -6.11 44.57
CA ASN A 533 -8.32 -6.85 45.43
C ASN A 533 -7.12 -7.43 44.68
N HIS A 534 -7.23 -7.66 43.38
CA HIS A 534 -6.21 -8.33 42.57
C HIS A 534 -5.56 -7.40 41.55
N ALA A 535 -4.28 -7.65 41.26
CA ALA A 535 -3.56 -7.04 40.15
C ALA A 535 -2.58 -8.03 39.53
N PHE A 536 -2.02 -7.65 38.38
CA PHE A 536 -0.89 -8.37 37.81
C PHE A 536 0.42 -7.93 38.48
N ALA A 537 0.99 -8.83 39.27
CA ALA A 537 2.36 -8.75 39.75
C ALA A 537 3.32 -9.02 38.60
N LEU A 538 4.11 -8.04 38.19
CA LEU A 538 5.16 -8.24 37.19
C LEU A 538 6.46 -8.68 37.88
N LEU A 539 6.96 -9.84 37.48
CA LEU A 539 8.05 -10.54 38.13
C LEU A 539 9.20 -10.64 37.14
N PHE A 540 10.38 -10.18 37.54
CA PHE A 540 11.60 -10.17 36.74
C PHE A 540 12.56 -11.23 37.26
N ASP A 541 12.88 -12.23 36.43
CA ASP A 541 13.79 -13.35 36.76
C ASP A 541 13.49 -14.04 38.11
N GLN A 542 12.23 -14.03 38.56
CA GLN A 542 11.92 -14.55 39.90
C GLN A 542 12.12 -16.07 40.00
N TYR A 543 11.95 -16.77 38.88
CA TYR A 543 12.06 -18.23 38.82
C TYR A 543 13.42 -18.73 38.34
N GLY A 544 14.40 -17.82 38.13
CA GLY A 544 15.74 -18.16 37.65
C GLY A 544 15.77 -18.64 36.20
N ASN A 545 14.80 -18.20 35.41
CA ASN A 545 14.64 -18.55 34.00
C ASN A 545 14.95 -17.38 33.06
N ASP A 546 15.38 -16.22 33.58
CA ASP A 546 15.61 -15.02 32.76
C ASP A 546 14.33 -14.56 32.01
N ASP A 547 13.17 -14.73 32.64
CA ASP A 547 11.86 -14.38 32.08
C ASP A 547 11.24 -13.14 32.74
N VAL A 548 10.33 -12.50 32.01
CA VAL A 548 9.36 -11.54 32.56
C VAL A 548 7.99 -12.21 32.60
N THR A 549 7.48 -12.42 33.80
CA THR A 549 6.15 -13.03 34.00
C THR A 549 5.19 -12.06 34.66
N ALA A 550 3.91 -12.19 34.34
CA ALA A 550 2.83 -11.53 35.05
C ALA A 550 2.02 -12.58 35.81
N ARG A 551 1.90 -12.42 37.12
CA ARG A 551 1.10 -13.29 37.99
C ARG A 551 -0.09 -12.53 38.53
N VAL A 552 -1.29 -13.10 38.45
CA VAL A 552 -2.46 -12.56 39.14
C VAL A 552 -2.25 -12.77 40.64
N SER A 553 -2.13 -11.69 41.42
CA SER A 553 -1.83 -11.71 42.85
C SER A 553 -2.70 -10.71 43.63
N LEU A 554 -2.80 -10.90 44.94
CA LEU A 554 -3.46 -9.96 45.84
C LEU A 554 -2.58 -8.72 46.04
N TYR A 555 -3.16 -7.52 46.03
CA TYR A 555 -2.43 -6.35 46.52
C TYR A 555 -1.90 -6.61 47.93
N GLY A 556 -0.58 -6.51 48.12
CA GLY A 556 0.06 -6.80 49.40
C GLY A 556 0.75 -8.16 49.50
N ASP A 557 0.51 -9.11 48.60
CA ASP A 557 1.16 -10.43 48.61
C ASP A 557 2.56 -10.30 47.99
N LEU A 558 3.56 -10.11 48.85
CA LEU A 558 4.94 -9.81 48.50
C LEU A 558 5.79 -11.07 48.34
N ASN A 559 5.44 -12.13 49.06
CA ASN A 559 6.12 -13.42 48.97
C ASN A 559 5.48 -14.38 47.96
N LEU A 560 4.36 -13.98 47.34
CA LEU A 560 3.61 -14.71 46.32
C LEU A 560 3.00 -16.03 46.82
N ASP A 561 2.64 -16.13 48.11
CA ASP A 561 2.02 -17.32 48.72
C ASP A 561 0.48 -17.30 48.72
N ASP A 562 -0.12 -16.31 48.03
CA ASP A 562 -1.57 -16.09 47.90
C ASP A 562 -2.26 -15.69 49.22
N VAL A 563 -1.49 -15.26 50.22
CA VAL A 563 -1.99 -14.73 51.50
C VAL A 563 -1.25 -13.42 51.81
N VAL A 564 -1.99 -12.39 52.25
CA VAL A 564 -1.37 -11.13 52.72
C VAL A 564 -1.30 -11.13 54.25
N ASP A 565 -0.13 -11.40 54.80
CA ASP A 565 0.09 -11.55 56.24
C ASP A 565 1.27 -10.73 56.83
N GLU A 566 1.73 -11.09 58.03
CA GLU A 566 2.81 -10.40 58.74
C GLU A 566 4.14 -10.47 57.97
N THR A 567 4.35 -11.55 57.21
CA THR A 567 5.54 -11.74 56.37
C THR A 567 5.64 -10.65 55.30
N ASP A 568 4.53 -10.35 54.63
CA ASP A 568 4.50 -9.32 53.60
C ASP A 568 4.69 -7.93 54.19
N VAL A 569 4.05 -7.65 55.32
CA VAL A 569 4.22 -6.36 56.02
C VAL A 569 5.69 -6.13 56.40
N ASP A 570 6.39 -7.16 56.87
CA ASP A 570 7.81 -7.07 57.21
C ASP A 570 8.69 -6.79 55.98
N ILE A 571 8.38 -7.42 54.83
CA ILE A 571 9.05 -7.13 53.54
C ILE A 571 8.79 -5.67 53.15
N PHE A 572 7.53 -5.23 53.13
CA PHE A 572 7.12 -3.88 52.76
C PHE A 572 7.83 -2.81 53.60
N ILE A 573 7.82 -2.97 54.93
CA ILE A 573 8.43 -2.00 55.86
C ILE A 573 9.93 -1.90 55.63
N SER A 574 10.58 -3.03 55.31
CA SER A 574 12.02 -3.07 55.05
C SER A 574 12.42 -2.28 53.81
N ASN A 575 11.51 -2.14 52.84
CA ASN A 575 11.73 -1.43 51.58
C ASN A 575 10.97 -0.08 51.49
N TYR A 576 10.24 0.32 52.52
CA TYR A 576 9.45 1.56 52.50
C TYR A 576 10.31 2.80 52.21
N GLN A 577 9.85 3.67 51.31
CA GLN A 577 10.57 4.84 50.79
C GLN A 577 11.86 4.48 50.04
N GLN A 578 11.98 3.26 49.52
CA GLN A 578 13.02 2.87 48.57
C GLN A 578 12.40 2.66 47.18
N PRO A 579 13.21 2.72 46.11
CA PRO A 579 12.83 2.14 44.84
C PRO A 579 12.65 0.62 44.99
N GLY A 580 11.71 0.06 44.25
CA GLY A 580 11.44 -1.37 44.29
C GLY A 580 10.49 -1.81 43.19
N THR A 581 10.24 -3.11 43.18
CA THR A 581 9.29 -3.80 42.30
C THR A 581 8.11 -4.33 43.11
N TRP A 582 7.23 -5.13 42.49
CA TRP A 582 6.10 -5.75 43.19
C TRP A 582 6.55 -6.48 44.45
N VAL A 583 7.58 -7.34 44.37
CA VAL A 583 8.08 -8.15 45.49
C VAL A 583 8.76 -7.33 46.60
N ASP A 584 9.03 -6.05 46.34
CA ASP A 584 9.60 -5.13 47.31
C ASP A 584 8.51 -4.28 48.00
N GLY A 585 7.36 -4.07 47.36
CA GLY A 585 6.25 -3.28 47.88
C GLY A 585 5.64 -2.27 46.92
N ASP A 586 6.07 -2.20 45.65
CA ASP A 586 5.54 -1.24 44.68
C ASP A 586 4.35 -1.88 43.94
N PHE A 587 3.16 -1.65 44.46
CA PHE A 587 1.93 -2.27 43.97
C PHE A 587 1.25 -1.46 42.87
N ASP A 588 1.60 -0.18 42.72
CA ASP A 588 1.09 0.69 41.66
C ASP A 588 2.04 0.91 40.48
N GLY A 589 3.26 0.37 40.58
CA GLY A 589 4.24 0.28 39.49
C GLY A 589 5.05 1.55 39.25
N ARG A 590 4.97 2.54 40.15
CA ARG A 590 5.62 3.85 39.97
C ARG A 590 7.14 3.84 40.22
N GLY A 591 7.70 2.68 40.56
CA GLY A 591 9.11 2.45 40.87
C GLY A 591 9.52 2.91 42.26
N TRP A 592 8.57 3.25 43.14
CA TRP A 592 8.81 3.73 44.50
C TRP A 592 7.77 3.19 45.45
N ILE A 593 8.23 2.67 46.59
CA ILE A 593 7.37 2.10 47.62
C ILE A 593 6.96 3.22 48.58
N ASP A 594 5.72 3.69 48.45
CA ASP A 594 5.22 4.84 49.20
C ASP A 594 3.91 4.57 49.97
N PHE A 595 3.30 5.65 50.48
CA PHE A 595 2.07 5.53 51.27
C PHE A 595 0.89 4.97 50.47
N THR A 596 0.86 5.18 49.15
CA THR A 596 -0.16 4.66 48.24
C THR A 596 -0.11 3.15 48.21
N ASP A 597 1.08 2.57 48.13
CA ASP A 597 1.28 1.12 48.17
C ASP A 597 0.88 0.52 49.51
N LEU A 598 1.17 1.22 50.61
CA LEU A 598 0.72 0.80 51.94
C LEU A 598 -0.82 0.75 52.04
N LEU A 599 -1.51 1.68 51.36
CA LEU A 599 -2.97 1.63 51.29
C LEU A 599 -3.48 0.46 50.44
N LEU A 600 -2.74 0.03 49.42
CA LEU A 600 -3.05 -1.15 48.60
C LEU A 600 -2.86 -2.44 49.40
N LEU A 601 -1.71 -2.63 50.05
CA LEU A 601 -1.41 -3.78 50.92
C LEU A 601 -2.49 -4.00 51.97
N LYS A 602 -2.91 -2.91 52.62
CA LYS A 602 -3.90 -2.96 53.69
C LYS A 602 -5.25 -3.52 53.27
N ARG A 603 -5.62 -3.45 51.99
CA ARG A 603 -6.93 -3.91 51.50
C ARG A 603 -7.12 -5.42 51.71
N ASN A 604 -6.05 -6.18 51.51
CA ASN A 604 -6.10 -7.64 51.57
C ASN A 604 -5.46 -8.23 52.84
N TYR A 605 -4.84 -7.41 53.69
CA TYR A 605 -4.19 -7.89 54.91
C TYR A 605 -5.16 -8.65 55.82
N VAL A 606 -4.86 -9.93 56.05
CA VAL A 606 -5.62 -10.79 56.98
C VAL A 606 -4.80 -10.97 58.25
N PRO A 607 -5.18 -10.34 59.37
CA PRO A 607 -4.45 -10.50 60.62
C PRO A 607 -4.58 -11.95 61.12
N ASN A 608 -3.55 -12.75 60.92
CA ASN A 608 -3.35 -13.98 61.66
C ASN A 608 -3.26 -13.59 63.14
N ASN A 609 -4.14 -14.15 64.00
CA ASN A 609 -4.43 -13.76 65.39
C ASN A 609 -3.25 -13.74 66.42
N LYS A 610 -2.01 -13.46 66.01
CA LYS A 610 -0.80 -13.66 66.80
C LYS A 610 0.11 -12.42 66.96
N SER A 611 -0.10 -11.33 66.22
CA SER A 611 0.76 -10.14 66.33
C SER A 611 0.00 -8.89 66.83
N SER A 612 0.19 -8.54 68.11
CA SER A 612 -0.42 -7.33 68.69
C SER A 612 0.23 -6.03 68.19
N GLN A 613 1.40 -6.09 67.55
CA GLN A 613 2.12 -4.90 67.09
C GLN A 613 1.67 -4.47 65.70
N ILE A 614 1.48 -5.39 64.76
CA ILE A 614 0.98 -5.05 63.42
C ILE A 614 -0.48 -4.63 63.47
N SER A 615 -1.30 -5.29 64.29
CA SER A 615 -2.68 -4.83 64.53
C SER A 615 -2.72 -3.39 65.07
N LYS A 616 -1.78 -3.00 65.95
CA LYS A 616 -1.66 -1.61 66.43
C LYS A 616 -1.17 -0.67 65.34
N PHE A 617 -0.21 -1.08 64.52
CA PHE A 617 0.25 -0.30 63.36
C PHE A 617 -0.90 -0.05 62.38
N MET A 618 -1.63 -1.09 61.98
CA MET A 618 -2.78 -0.98 61.09
C MET A 618 -3.90 -0.11 61.67
N THR A 619 -4.17 -0.21 62.97
CA THR A 619 -5.13 0.66 63.69
C THR A 619 -4.65 2.12 63.74
N SER A 620 -3.33 2.34 63.90
CA SER A 620 -2.76 3.69 63.85
C SER A 620 -2.84 4.28 62.43
N LEU A 621 -2.69 3.44 61.41
CA LEU A 621 -2.87 3.83 60.01
C LEU A 621 -4.33 4.20 59.70
N ASP A 622 -5.31 3.45 60.21
CA ASP A 622 -6.73 3.85 60.11
C ASP A 622 -6.99 5.21 60.73
N SER A 623 -6.40 5.44 61.90
CA SER A 623 -6.50 6.72 62.60
C SER A 623 -5.88 7.86 61.79
N TYR A 624 -4.75 7.60 61.12
CA TYR A 624 -4.08 8.55 60.24
C TYR A 624 -4.89 8.85 58.97
N THR A 625 -5.33 7.84 58.22
CA THR A 625 -6.16 8.00 57.02
C THR A 625 -7.50 8.69 57.35
N TYR A 626 -8.09 8.39 58.50
CA TYR A 626 -9.27 9.08 59.03
C TYR A 626 -8.98 10.56 59.36
N SER A 627 -7.79 10.87 59.88
CA SER A 627 -7.39 12.25 60.16
C SER A 627 -7.11 13.06 58.90
N MET A 628 -6.50 12.47 57.86
CA MET A 628 -6.28 13.13 56.57
C MET A 628 -7.61 13.40 55.86
N SER A 629 -8.51 12.41 55.76
CA SER A 629 -9.84 12.60 55.14
C SER A 629 -10.67 13.72 55.81
N ARG A 630 -10.54 13.89 57.14
CA ARG A 630 -11.12 15.03 57.87
C ARG A 630 -10.42 16.36 57.61
N SER A 631 -9.12 16.34 57.36
CA SER A 631 -8.35 17.56 57.08
C SER A 631 -8.67 18.11 55.69
N VAL A 632 -8.87 17.25 54.67
CA VAL A 632 -9.25 17.69 53.31
C VAL A 632 -10.69 18.21 53.24
N SER A 633 -11.61 17.67 54.06
CA SER A 633 -12.99 18.20 54.16
C SER A 633 -13.11 19.51 54.96
N SER A 634 -12.03 19.97 55.60
CA SER A 634 -11.98 21.24 56.33
C SER A 634 -11.49 22.43 55.51
N ILE A 635 -11.22 22.24 54.21
CA ILE A 635 -11.03 23.37 53.30
C ILE A 635 -12.37 24.13 53.28
N PRO A 636 -12.43 25.40 53.71
CA PRO A 636 -13.67 26.16 53.70
C PRO A 636 -14.24 26.12 52.29
N GLU A 637 -15.46 25.58 52.14
CA GLU A 637 -16.13 25.58 50.85
C GLU A 637 -16.06 26.99 50.23
N PRO A 638 -15.93 27.13 48.90
CA PRO A 638 -15.80 28.44 48.25
C PRO A 638 -16.95 29.42 48.56
N THR A 639 -18.03 28.94 49.19
CA THR A 639 -19.08 29.75 49.82
C THR A 639 -18.55 30.72 50.87
N SER A 640 -17.50 30.37 51.62
CA SER A 640 -16.86 31.27 52.59
C SER A 640 -16.10 32.43 51.90
N LEU A 641 -15.45 32.17 50.76
CA LEU A 641 -14.89 33.21 49.88
C LEU A 641 -15.98 34.06 49.24
N ALA A 642 -17.09 33.44 48.81
CA ALA A 642 -18.26 34.17 48.31
C ALA A 642 -18.90 35.05 49.40
N LEU A 643 -18.96 34.59 50.65
CA LEU A 643 -19.41 35.37 51.80
C LEU A 643 -18.43 36.50 52.17
N LEU A 644 -17.13 36.30 52.03
CA LEU A 644 -16.13 37.36 52.17
C LEU A 644 -16.26 38.42 51.05
N GLY A 645 -16.56 38.00 49.83
CA GLY A 645 -16.90 38.87 48.70
C GLY A 645 -18.23 39.63 48.91
N LEU A 646 -19.25 38.98 49.46
CA LEU A 646 -20.55 39.61 49.75
C LEU A 646 -20.47 40.57 50.94
N SER A 647 -19.68 40.25 51.97
CA SER A 647 -19.50 41.14 53.13
C SER A 647 -18.67 42.38 52.78
N SER A 648 -17.70 42.27 51.85
CA SER A 648 -17.01 43.45 51.30
C SER A 648 -17.96 44.34 50.46
N LEU A 649 -18.91 43.77 49.71
CA LEU A 649 -19.96 44.53 49.03
C LEU A 649 -20.91 45.27 50.01
N ILE A 650 -21.24 44.66 51.15
CA ILE A 650 -22.07 45.31 52.19
C ILE A 650 -21.32 46.47 52.85
N MET A 651 -20.00 46.35 53.08
CA MET A 651 -19.21 47.45 53.65
C MET A 651 -19.06 48.64 52.70
N ILE A 652 -19.01 48.41 51.38
CA ILE A 652 -18.95 49.50 50.39
C ILE A 652 -20.24 50.35 50.38
N ARG A 653 -21.40 49.79 50.73
CA ARG A 653 -22.68 50.53 50.76
C ARG A 653 -22.80 51.52 51.92
N ARG A 654 -21.94 51.46 52.94
CA ARG A 654 -22.06 52.28 54.16
C ARG A 654 -21.34 53.64 54.08
N ARG A 655 -20.93 54.05 52.88
CA ARG A 655 -20.08 55.24 52.65
C ARG A 655 -20.72 56.33 51.77
N ASN A 656 -22.06 56.39 51.71
CA ASN A 656 -22.81 57.52 51.15
C ASN A 656 -23.71 58.13 52.22
#